data_AF-A0AAV4GVM7-F1
#
_entry.id   AF-A0AAV4GVM7-F1
#
_cell.length_a   1.000
_cell.length_b   1.000
_cell.length_c   1.000
_cell.angle_alpha   90.00
_cell.angle_beta   90.00
_cell.angle_gamma   90.00
#
_symmetry.space_group_name_H-M   'P 1'
#
loop_
_entity.id
_entity.type
_entity.pdbx_description
1 polymer ?
#
loop_
_entity_poly.entity_id
_entity_poly.type
_entity_poly.pdbx_seq_one_letter_code
_entity_poly.pdbx_strand_id
1 'polypeptide(L)'
;MLVFGLVLGQKPQTRENTNRFKQLYEHFATPNIYRTASGAPGQGYYQQKADYKIHVILDDQSQKIFGEETITYTNNSPDTLEYLWLQLDQNYRKKNSKTQLINEVKAEAAESPSAYKRKYLNPPFEGGFNIEYVKNSADVPMKYIVNQTMMRIDLDKPLGSKEKISFKIKWWYNINNYLVYSGRSGFEYFPKDDNRLYVIAQFFPRICVYNDVEGWQNTQFWGRGEFALPFGDYEVDITAPSDHIIDGTGYLLNRAEVFTEAQMSKWKVAKKEFLKPVVIISQKEAEQNEKRRSDDIKTWRFRAENVRDFGFAASRKFIYEAMAVNINGKDVMAISMYPKEGNPLWGEYATYTVANTLKTYSKYTFGYPYHKAIAVHAKQQGMEYPMICWNYGRPKEDGTYTDSVKYGMISVITHEVGHNFFPMIVNSDERQWTWMDEGLNSFLQYLTEQEFQKKYLPDVDDYPSRRGPAKKIVSYMKGDQSRITPIMTNSENIYQFGNNAYGKTSAALNVLREVVMGHQLFDDAFKTYANRWKFKHPTPVDFFRTMEDASAVDLDWFWRAWFYTTDYVDISIKEVKPIYLLPKPNEELHTYLKSKYGDDSKIKASMVFSSFDKKDLGTPLAETFSGNKIETSEVLQAYIRENYAPKEIKKFRPISYIYELTFEKIGGIPMPILLELTYKDGTTEDIKYPAMIWRKNDKSVRRIISAEKEIVKFQIDKDQLTADIDTTNNIWPKKEEKKEPDFDEIKKGAGNLGLSIAKGLVVNDSITTLYLTKRHISAIKSWEDYGNVYVTSDNIKAVKKSDILIFALQPSHMEVVLSDVKSQIKDTHIIISTVAGFKIDKIEGIIGRDNYILRAMPNTAISIGKSMTCICSNEKGKNRVALASAIFNKLGHTINISEELMQSATVICASGIAFWMRLIRATTQGAVQLGFEARDAQELAVHTCLGASSLLIESESHPEKEIDKVTTPRGCTIEGLNEMEFRGLSSALVCGIKASYEKITDISNK
;
A
#
# COMPACT_ATOMS: atom_id res chain seq x y z
N MET A 1 -32.15 31.46 35.71
CA MET A 1 -33.24 30.54 35.36
C MET A 1 -33.61 30.84 33.92
N LEU A 2 -33.16 30.00 32.99
CA LEU A 2 -33.31 30.17 31.54
C LEU A 2 -33.88 28.85 31.02
N VAL A 3 -35.15 28.90 30.63
CA VAL A 3 -35.91 27.76 30.10
C VAL A 3 -35.53 27.61 28.63
N PHE A 4 -34.91 26.49 28.25
CA PHE A 4 -34.77 26.09 26.86
C PHE A 4 -35.91 25.13 26.50
N GLY A 5 -36.86 25.61 25.70
CA GLY A 5 -37.79 24.76 24.97
C GLY A 5 -37.08 24.20 23.74
N LEU A 6 -36.68 22.92 23.79
CA LEU A 6 -36.24 22.19 22.61
C LEU A 6 -37.45 21.67 21.86
N VAL A 7 -37.70 22.20 20.67
CA VAL A 7 -38.53 21.51 19.68
C VAL A 7 -37.65 20.42 19.06
N LEU A 8 -37.80 19.19 19.55
CA LEU A 8 -37.29 18.00 18.88
C LEU A 8 -38.11 17.79 17.60
N GLY A 9 -37.68 18.40 16.51
CA GLY A 9 -38.04 17.89 15.20
C GLY A 9 -37.39 16.51 15.05
N GLN A 10 -38.15 15.44 15.30
CA GLN A 10 -37.81 14.13 14.77
C GLN A 10 -37.75 14.30 13.25
N LYS A 11 -36.53 14.37 12.69
CA LYS A 11 -36.34 13.96 11.30
C LYS A 11 -36.98 12.57 11.20
N PRO A 12 -37.82 12.29 10.20
CA PRO A 12 -38.34 10.94 10.00
C PRO A 12 -37.13 10.00 9.99
N GLN A 13 -37.08 9.09 10.95
CA GLN A 13 -36.09 8.04 10.98
C GLN A 13 -36.41 7.18 9.77
N THR A 14 -35.75 7.43 8.64
CA THR A 14 -35.82 6.49 7.53
C THR A 14 -35.39 5.16 8.13
N ARG A 15 -36.29 4.16 8.09
CA ARG A 15 -35.98 2.78 8.49
C ARG A 15 -35.12 2.16 7.40
N GLU A 16 -33.99 2.79 7.10
CA GLU A 16 -33.03 2.28 6.13
C GLU A 16 -32.32 1.09 6.75
N ASN A 17 -32.31 -0.02 6.01
CA ASN A 17 -31.56 -1.19 6.40
C ASN A 17 -30.06 -0.85 6.30
N THR A 18 -29.40 -0.70 7.44
CA THR A 18 -27.95 -0.46 7.54
C THR A 18 -27.16 -1.75 7.75
N ASN A 19 -27.78 -2.93 7.62
CA ASN A 19 -27.10 -4.20 7.80
C ASN A 19 -25.99 -4.36 6.75
N ARG A 20 -24.75 -4.64 7.20
CA ARG A 20 -23.59 -4.86 6.32
C ARG A 20 -23.78 -6.04 5.35
N PHE A 21 -24.65 -6.99 5.71
CA PHE A 21 -25.03 -8.15 4.90
C PHE A 21 -26.31 -7.93 4.08
N LYS A 22 -26.79 -6.69 3.94
CA LYS A 22 -27.87 -6.40 3.00
C LYS A 22 -27.37 -6.59 1.56
N GLN A 23 -28.29 -6.87 0.65
CA GLN A 23 -27.95 -7.09 -0.75
C GLN A 23 -27.49 -5.80 -1.45
N LEU A 24 -26.64 -5.89 -2.49
CA LEU A 24 -26.12 -4.73 -3.25
C LEU A 24 -27.04 -4.26 -4.39
N TYR A 25 -28.29 -4.73 -4.47
CA TYR A 25 -29.23 -4.36 -5.54
C TYR A 25 -29.44 -2.85 -5.70
N GLU A 26 -29.29 -2.05 -4.63
CA GLU A 26 -29.37 -0.58 -4.68
C GLU A 26 -28.14 0.08 -5.32
N HIS A 27 -27.00 -0.61 -5.36
CA HIS A 27 -25.74 -0.12 -5.95
C HIS A 27 -25.49 -0.67 -7.37
N PHE A 28 -26.14 -1.78 -7.73
CA PHE A 28 -25.94 -2.43 -9.01
C PHE A 28 -26.96 -1.96 -10.04
N ALA A 29 -26.50 -1.78 -11.29
CA ALA A 29 -27.40 -1.58 -12.41
C ALA A 29 -28.35 -2.78 -12.55
N THR A 30 -29.63 -2.54 -12.81
CA THR A 30 -30.61 -3.63 -13.00
C THR A 30 -30.21 -4.48 -14.22
N PRO A 31 -30.21 -5.83 -14.11
CA PRO A 31 -29.96 -6.70 -15.26
C PRO A 31 -30.90 -6.40 -16.42
N ASN A 32 -30.42 -6.53 -17.65
CA ASN A 32 -31.18 -6.25 -18.85
C ASN A 32 -30.76 -7.17 -20.01
N ILE A 33 -31.22 -6.90 -21.23
CA ILE A 33 -30.91 -7.74 -22.40
C ILE A 33 -29.44 -7.68 -22.82
N TYR A 34 -28.70 -6.64 -22.43
CA TYR A 34 -27.28 -6.46 -22.74
C TYR A 34 -26.37 -7.10 -21.69
N ARG A 35 -26.78 -7.08 -20.41
CA ARG A 35 -26.02 -7.63 -19.27
C ARG A 35 -26.92 -8.40 -18.32
N THR A 36 -26.67 -9.71 -18.18
CA THR A 36 -27.55 -10.62 -17.42
C THR A 36 -27.36 -10.54 -15.91
N ALA A 37 -28.29 -11.15 -15.16
CA ALA A 37 -28.18 -11.26 -13.71
C ALA A 37 -27.00 -12.14 -13.25
N SER A 38 -26.52 -13.05 -14.09
CA SER A 38 -25.33 -13.86 -13.83
C SER A 38 -24.01 -13.10 -14.02
N GLY A 39 -24.06 -11.86 -14.53
CA GLY A 39 -22.86 -11.10 -14.89
C GLY A 39 -22.25 -11.53 -16.22
N ALA A 40 -22.99 -12.28 -17.04
CA ALA A 40 -22.59 -12.61 -18.40
C ALA A 40 -23.10 -11.55 -19.40
N PRO A 41 -22.44 -11.40 -20.56
CA PRO A 41 -23.02 -10.69 -21.70
C PRO A 41 -24.39 -11.29 -22.05
N GLY A 42 -25.41 -10.45 -22.19
CA GLY A 42 -26.76 -10.87 -22.57
C GLY A 42 -26.93 -11.05 -24.07
N GLN A 43 -28.11 -11.56 -24.48
CA GLN A 43 -28.43 -11.82 -25.89
C GLN A 43 -28.41 -10.57 -26.78
N GLY A 44 -28.61 -9.38 -26.20
CA GLY A 44 -28.56 -8.10 -26.90
C GLY A 44 -27.20 -7.43 -26.87
N TYR A 45 -26.20 -7.99 -26.16
CA TYR A 45 -24.88 -7.37 -25.99
C TYR A 45 -24.27 -7.00 -27.34
N TYR A 46 -23.80 -5.77 -27.46
CA TYR A 46 -23.09 -5.27 -28.63
C TYR A 46 -21.79 -4.60 -28.19
N GLN A 47 -20.85 -4.52 -29.12
CA GLN A 47 -19.68 -3.65 -29.00
C GLN A 47 -19.27 -3.17 -30.38
N GLN A 48 -18.68 -1.99 -30.44
CA GLN A 48 -18.26 -1.38 -31.70
C GLN A 48 -17.00 -2.06 -32.23
N LYS A 49 -16.79 -1.93 -33.54
CA LYS A 49 -15.55 -2.36 -34.20
C LYS A 49 -14.92 -1.20 -34.94
N ALA A 50 -13.63 -0.98 -34.74
CA ALA A 50 -12.85 0.06 -35.41
C ALA A 50 -11.59 -0.55 -36.04
N ASP A 51 -11.59 -0.71 -37.36
CA ASP A 51 -10.47 -1.26 -38.12
C ASP A 51 -9.54 -0.15 -38.60
N TYR A 52 -8.24 -0.41 -38.60
CA TYR A 52 -7.22 0.56 -38.95
C TYR A 52 -6.29 0.04 -40.05
N LYS A 53 -5.99 0.92 -41.00
CA LYS A 53 -4.83 0.77 -41.90
C LYS A 53 -3.94 1.97 -41.68
N ILE A 54 -2.72 1.75 -41.19
CA ILE A 54 -1.84 2.83 -40.73
C ILE A 54 -0.52 2.72 -41.48
N HIS A 55 -0.11 3.82 -42.13
CA HIS A 55 1.23 3.97 -42.67
C HIS A 55 1.99 4.99 -41.81
N VAL A 56 3.11 4.57 -41.24
CA VAL A 56 3.93 5.37 -40.33
C VAL A 56 5.35 5.51 -40.83
N ILE A 57 5.90 6.71 -40.72
CA ILE A 57 7.32 6.99 -40.92
C ILE A 57 7.92 7.43 -39.59
N LEU A 58 8.88 6.66 -39.08
CA LEU A 58 9.70 7.01 -37.93
C LEU A 58 10.96 7.73 -38.43
N ASP A 59 11.01 9.05 -38.25
CA ASP A 59 12.16 9.87 -38.60
C ASP A 59 13.12 9.99 -37.40
N ASP A 60 14.17 9.17 -37.43
CA ASP A 60 15.21 9.14 -36.40
C ASP A 60 16.07 10.40 -36.38
N GLN A 61 16.19 11.14 -37.49
CA GLN A 61 17.03 12.34 -37.56
C GLN A 61 16.36 13.52 -36.86
N SER A 62 15.07 13.75 -37.12
CA SER A 62 14.31 14.85 -36.50
C SER A 62 13.52 14.46 -35.25
N GLN A 63 13.54 13.16 -34.87
CA GLN A 63 12.74 12.56 -33.79
C GLN A 63 11.24 12.88 -33.95
N LYS A 64 10.74 12.71 -35.17
CA LYS A 64 9.33 12.89 -35.52
C LYS A 64 8.72 11.58 -35.97
N ILE A 65 7.41 11.51 -35.81
CA ILE A 65 6.61 10.43 -36.38
C ILE A 65 5.49 11.03 -37.22
N PHE A 66 5.37 10.54 -38.43
CA PHE A 66 4.35 10.92 -39.39
C PHE A 66 3.44 9.72 -39.59
N GLY A 67 2.13 9.95 -39.64
CA GLY A 67 1.16 8.91 -39.88
C GLY A 67 0.04 9.35 -40.79
N GLU A 68 -0.39 8.43 -41.63
CA GLU A 68 -1.65 8.52 -42.34
C GLU A 68 -2.41 7.22 -42.10
N GLU A 69 -3.62 7.33 -41.57
CA GLU A 69 -4.45 6.18 -41.26
C GLU A 69 -5.79 6.25 -41.98
N THR A 70 -6.29 5.09 -42.38
CA THR A 70 -7.69 4.88 -42.76
C THR A 70 -8.39 4.12 -41.65
N ILE A 71 -9.42 4.72 -41.07
CA ILE A 71 -10.24 4.11 -40.03
C ILE A 71 -11.55 3.66 -40.67
N THR A 72 -11.94 2.41 -40.42
CA THR A 72 -13.28 1.89 -40.76
C THR A 72 -14.03 1.57 -39.48
N TYR A 73 -15.06 2.35 -39.20
CA TYR A 73 -15.91 2.17 -38.02
C TYR A 73 -17.19 1.43 -38.40
N THR A 74 -17.52 0.38 -37.64
CA THR A 74 -18.77 -0.38 -37.77
C THR A 74 -19.66 -0.10 -36.57
N ASN A 75 -20.83 0.50 -36.80
CA ASN A 75 -21.81 0.73 -35.75
C ASN A 75 -22.58 -0.57 -35.43
N ASN A 76 -22.29 -1.21 -34.32
CA ASN A 76 -23.01 -2.40 -33.87
C ASN A 76 -24.14 -2.12 -32.87
N SER A 77 -24.26 -0.87 -32.40
CA SER A 77 -25.33 -0.47 -31.48
C SER A 77 -26.69 -0.44 -32.18
N PRO A 78 -27.81 -0.49 -31.43
CA PRO A 78 -29.14 -0.24 -31.98
C PRO A 78 -29.37 1.24 -32.35
N ASP A 79 -28.49 2.13 -31.91
CA ASP A 79 -28.65 3.57 -32.07
C ASP A 79 -28.15 4.03 -33.45
N THR A 80 -28.67 5.17 -33.90
CA THR A 80 -28.15 5.91 -35.04
C THR A 80 -27.19 6.99 -34.55
N LEU A 81 -25.95 7.02 -35.06
CA LEU A 81 -24.90 7.93 -34.59
C LEU A 81 -24.71 9.10 -35.57
N GLU A 82 -24.85 10.32 -35.08
CA GLU A 82 -24.68 11.55 -35.90
C GLU A 82 -23.23 12.05 -35.94
N TYR A 83 -22.38 11.55 -35.04
CA TYR A 83 -20.99 11.97 -34.90
C TYR A 83 -20.15 10.84 -34.31
N LEU A 84 -18.84 10.92 -34.54
CA LEU A 84 -17.85 10.02 -33.95
C LEU A 84 -16.90 10.80 -33.04
N TRP A 85 -16.43 10.16 -31.97
CA TRP A 85 -15.39 10.69 -31.10
C TRP A 85 -14.09 9.90 -31.25
N LEU A 86 -12.97 10.62 -31.27
CA LEU A 86 -11.62 10.08 -31.27
C LEU A 86 -10.82 10.67 -30.10
N GLN A 87 -9.99 9.85 -29.48
CA GLN A 87 -8.98 10.19 -28.51
C GLN A 87 -7.73 10.70 -29.24
N LEU A 88 -7.24 11.86 -28.80
CA LEU A 88 -6.03 12.52 -29.27
C LEU A 88 -5.05 12.66 -28.10
N ASP A 89 -4.66 11.54 -27.50
CA ASP A 89 -4.03 11.53 -26.18
C ASP A 89 -2.75 12.34 -26.12
N GLN A 90 -1.92 12.31 -27.18
CA GLN A 90 -0.72 13.15 -27.28
C GLN A 90 -0.99 14.63 -27.01
N ASN A 91 -2.22 15.13 -27.23
CA ASN A 91 -2.58 16.52 -27.01
C ASN A 91 -2.49 16.97 -25.54
N TYR A 92 -2.42 16.05 -24.56
CA TYR A 92 -2.17 16.44 -23.16
C TYR A 92 -0.80 17.13 -23.00
N ARG A 93 0.10 16.91 -23.96
CA ARG A 93 1.44 17.51 -24.06
C ARG A 93 1.50 18.80 -24.85
N LYS A 94 0.39 19.25 -25.45
CA LYS A 94 0.38 20.53 -26.16
C LYS A 94 0.76 21.64 -25.18
N LYS A 95 1.49 22.63 -25.70
CA LYS A 95 1.94 23.79 -24.90
C LYS A 95 0.78 24.54 -24.22
N ASN A 96 -0.41 24.53 -24.82
CA ASN A 96 -1.63 25.14 -24.29
C ASN A 96 -2.58 24.13 -23.62
N SER A 97 -2.11 22.92 -23.31
CA SER A 97 -2.90 21.91 -22.60
C SER A 97 -3.28 22.41 -21.21
N LYS A 98 -4.54 22.19 -20.82
CA LYS A 98 -5.02 22.51 -19.47
C LYS A 98 -4.58 21.49 -18.42
N THR A 99 -4.01 20.34 -18.83
CA THR A 99 -3.62 19.25 -17.93
C THR A 99 -2.66 19.68 -16.82
N GLN A 100 -1.75 20.61 -17.09
CA GLN A 100 -0.82 21.10 -16.07
C GLN A 100 -1.48 22.04 -15.04
N LEU A 101 -2.69 22.55 -15.32
CA LEU A 101 -3.39 23.54 -14.49
C LEU A 101 -4.37 22.93 -13.48
N ILE A 102 -4.71 21.64 -13.61
CA ILE A 102 -5.72 21.00 -12.75
C ILE A 102 -5.17 20.57 -11.38
N ASN A 103 -3.84 20.45 -11.27
CA ASN A 103 -3.18 19.96 -10.07
C ASN A 103 -2.55 21.10 -9.28
N GLU A 104 -2.67 21.05 -7.96
CA GLU A 104 -1.97 21.97 -7.05
C GLU A 104 -0.45 21.74 -7.16
N VAL A 105 0.30 22.79 -7.51
CA VAL A 105 1.77 22.76 -7.53
C VAL A 105 2.27 23.31 -6.20
N LYS A 106 2.77 22.44 -5.32
CA LYS A 106 3.39 22.85 -4.05
C LYS A 106 4.87 23.13 -4.24
N ALA A 107 5.38 24.17 -3.57
CA ALA A 107 6.81 24.35 -3.38
C ALA A 107 7.28 23.42 -2.25
N GLU A 108 8.19 22.51 -2.55
CA GLU A 108 8.81 21.70 -1.51
C GLU A 108 10.07 22.40 -0.97
N ALA A 109 10.28 22.34 0.34
CA ALA A 109 11.46 22.95 0.98
C ALA A 109 12.79 22.28 0.55
N ALA A 110 12.71 21.06 0.00
CA ALA A 110 13.83 20.36 -0.59
C ALA A 110 13.31 19.42 -1.70
N GLU A 111 13.89 19.51 -2.89
CA GLU A 111 13.61 18.62 -4.03
C GLU A 111 14.93 17.99 -4.50
N SER A 112 14.89 16.77 -5.04
CA SER A 112 16.09 16.19 -5.68
C SER A 112 16.52 17.02 -6.91
N PRO A 113 17.82 17.02 -7.29
CA PRO A 113 18.26 17.73 -8.50
C PRO A 113 17.48 17.34 -9.76
N SER A 114 17.10 16.06 -9.87
CA SER A 114 16.29 15.56 -10.99
C SER A 114 14.87 16.12 -10.99
N ALA A 115 14.23 16.19 -9.82
CA ALA A 115 12.89 16.77 -9.68
C ALA A 115 12.91 18.28 -9.95
N TYR A 116 13.87 19.01 -9.37
CA TYR A 116 14.05 20.44 -9.60
C TYR A 116 14.31 20.75 -11.08
N LYS A 117 15.20 19.99 -11.73
CA LYS A 117 15.46 20.13 -13.17
C LYS A 117 14.17 19.91 -13.98
N ARG A 118 13.41 18.83 -13.71
CA ARG A 118 12.15 18.57 -14.42
C ARG A 118 11.11 19.68 -14.23
N LYS A 119 11.01 20.22 -13.02
CA LYS A 119 10.00 21.20 -12.63
C LYS A 119 10.30 22.62 -13.13
N TYR A 120 11.57 23.02 -13.11
CA TYR A 120 11.95 24.42 -13.35
C TYR A 120 12.92 24.65 -14.53
N LEU A 121 13.74 23.65 -14.90
CA LEU A 121 14.83 23.85 -15.86
C LEU A 121 14.61 23.19 -17.22
N ASN A 122 13.76 22.15 -17.30
CA ASN A 122 13.47 21.50 -18.57
C ASN A 122 12.74 22.49 -19.49
N PRO A 123 13.17 22.64 -20.75
CA PRO A 123 12.47 23.48 -21.70
C PRO A 123 11.06 22.92 -21.96
N PRO A 124 10.07 23.74 -22.32
CA PRO A 124 8.77 23.25 -22.72
C PRO A 124 8.91 22.33 -23.93
N PHE A 125 8.25 21.17 -23.89
CA PHE A 125 8.18 20.24 -25.01
C PHE A 125 7.00 20.59 -25.93
N GLU A 126 7.23 20.68 -27.23
CA GLU A 126 6.18 20.87 -28.22
C GLU A 126 5.60 19.51 -28.66
N GLY A 127 4.69 18.99 -27.84
CA GLY A 127 3.99 17.73 -28.11
C GLY A 127 2.57 17.91 -28.65
N GLY A 128 1.91 16.78 -28.91
CA GLY A 128 0.53 16.72 -29.38
C GLY A 128 0.38 16.52 -30.88
N PHE A 129 -0.78 16.01 -31.28
CA PHE A 129 -1.10 15.76 -32.68
C PHE A 129 -1.24 17.08 -33.44
N ASN A 130 -0.48 17.17 -34.54
CA ASN A 130 -0.74 18.12 -35.63
C ASN A 130 -1.55 17.39 -36.69
N ILE A 131 -2.86 17.64 -36.73
CA ILE A 131 -3.76 17.06 -37.73
C ILE A 131 -3.62 17.88 -39.02
N GLU A 132 -3.19 17.24 -40.10
CA GLU A 132 -3.09 17.87 -41.42
C GLU A 132 -4.45 17.88 -42.12
N TYR A 133 -5.17 16.76 -42.09
CA TYR A 133 -6.52 16.66 -42.65
C TYR A 133 -7.33 15.51 -42.04
N VAL A 134 -8.65 15.63 -42.18
CA VAL A 134 -9.62 14.54 -42.02
C VAL A 134 -10.49 14.49 -43.28
N LYS A 135 -10.54 13.35 -43.97
CA LYS A 135 -11.25 13.19 -45.25
C LYS A 135 -12.08 11.91 -45.29
N ASN A 136 -13.19 11.90 -46.00
CA ASN A 136 -13.94 10.66 -46.25
C ASN A 136 -13.24 9.77 -47.31
N SER A 137 -13.81 8.61 -47.61
CA SER A 137 -13.25 7.69 -48.63
C SER A 137 -13.19 8.26 -50.06
N ALA A 138 -13.92 9.34 -50.35
CA ALA A 138 -13.89 10.04 -51.63
C ALA A 138 -12.93 11.26 -51.61
N ASP A 139 -12.04 11.33 -50.61
CA ASP A 139 -11.07 12.40 -50.39
C ASP A 139 -11.68 13.80 -50.19
N VAL A 140 -12.96 13.87 -49.81
CA VAL A 140 -13.65 15.12 -49.44
C VAL A 140 -13.38 15.45 -47.97
N PRO A 141 -13.00 16.70 -47.63
CA PRO A 141 -12.79 17.11 -46.23
C PRO A 141 -14.03 16.90 -45.37
N MET A 142 -13.85 16.34 -44.18
CA MET A 142 -14.92 16.18 -43.18
C MET A 142 -14.86 17.29 -42.13
N LYS A 143 -16.01 17.69 -41.61
CA LYS A 143 -16.09 18.66 -40.52
C LYS A 143 -15.70 18.01 -39.18
N TYR A 144 -14.74 18.60 -38.48
CA TYR A 144 -14.32 18.12 -37.16
C TYR A 144 -13.99 19.27 -36.20
N ILE A 145 -14.05 18.97 -34.91
CA ILE A 145 -13.67 19.88 -33.82
C ILE A 145 -12.71 19.15 -32.90
N VAL A 146 -11.52 19.72 -32.68
CA VAL A 146 -10.59 19.26 -31.65
C VAL A 146 -10.92 19.98 -30.34
N ASN A 147 -11.40 19.21 -29.36
CA ASN A 147 -11.63 19.66 -28.00
C ASN A 147 -10.57 19.03 -27.07
N GLN A 148 -9.43 19.73 -26.92
CA GLN A 148 -8.30 19.29 -26.11
C GLN A 148 -7.79 17.89 -26.52
N THR A 149 -7.98 16.87 -25.67
CA THR A 149 -7.56 15.48 -25.90
C THR A 149 -8.59 14.65 -26.65
N MET A 150 -9.67 15.27 -27.11
CA MET A 150 -10.74 14.61 -27.86
C MET A 150 -10.99 15.31 -29.19
N MET A 151 -11.45 14.57 -30.19
CA MET A 151 -11.86 15.08 -31.49
C MET A 151 -13.23 14.53 -31.86
N ARG A 152 -14.15 15.42 -32.24
CA ARG A 152 -15.48 15.07 -32.76
C ARG A 152 -15.50 15.25 -34.26
N ILE A 153 -15.96 14.23 -34.99
CA ILE A 153 -16.23 14.29 -36.42
C ILE A 153 -17.75 14.31 -36.61
N ASP A 154 -18.28 15.34 -37.26
CA ASP A 154 -19.70 15.43 -37.64
C ASP A 154 -19.92 14.59 -38.91
N LEU A 155 -20.94 13.73 -38.93
CA LEU A 155 -21.26 12.92 -40.10
C LEU A 155 -22.31 13.60 -40.98
N ASP A 156 -22.04 13.72 -42.28
CA ASP A 156 -23.00 14.28 -43.24
C ASP A 156 -24.29 13.43 -43.35
N LYS A 157 -24.14 12.12 -43.19
CA LYS A 157 -25.23 11.15 -43.07
C LYS A 157 -25.09 10.43 -41.73
N PRO A 158 -26.12 10.43 -40.86
CA PRO A 158 -26.09 9.63 -39.63
C PRO A 158 -25.84 8.15 -39.92
N LEU A 159 -25.05 7.52 -39.06
CA LEU A 159 -24.62 6.13 -39.20
C LEU A 159 -25.59 5.20 -38.45
N GLY A 160 -26.42 4.48 -39.20
CA GLY A 160 -27.41 3.55 -38.66
C GLY A 160 -26.79 2.27 -38.08
N SER A 161 -27.62 1.43 -37.46
CA SER A 161 -27.19 0.13 -36.95
C SER A 161 -26.67 -0.76 -38.09
N LYS A 162 -25.54 -1.42 -37.84
CA LYS A 162 -24.78 -2.28 -38.77
C LYS A 162 -24.18 -1.57 -39.99
N GLU A 163 -24.40 -0.26 -40.14
CA GLU A 163 -23.73 0.52 -41.16
C GLU A 163 -22.25 0.75 -40.80
N LYS A 164 -21.46 1.05 -41.83
CA LYS A 164 -20.03 1.33 -41.73
C LYS A 164 -19.70 2.68 -42.34
N ILE A 165 -18.66 3.32 -41.82
CA ILE A 165 -18.05 4.50 -42.42
C ILE A 165 -16.54 4.35 -42.43
N SER A 166 -15.90 4.82 -43.51
CA SER A 166 -14.45 4.85 -43.64
C SER A 166 -13.97 6.28 -43.92
N PHE A 167 -12.91 6.69 -43.24
CA PHE A 167 -12.30 8.02 -43.37
C PHE A 167 -10.80 7.97 -43.11
N LYS A 168 -10.08 8.96 -43.62
CA LYS A 168 -8.63 9.12 -43.52
C LYS A 168 -8.26 10.25 -42.58
N ILE A 169 -7.23 10.07 -41.78
CA ILE A 169 -6.61 11.11 -40.97
C ILE A 169 -5.10 11.11 -41.25
N LYS A 170 -4.56 12.29 -41.55
CA LYS A 170 -3.11 12.49 -41.63
C LYS A 170 -2.64 13.38 -40.51
N TRP A 171 -1.57 12.97 -39.85
CA TRP A 171 -1.06 13.62 -38.65
C TRP A 171 0.46 13.47 -38.49
N TRP A 172 1.05 14.32 -37.66
CA TRP A 172 2.42 14.15 -37.19
C TRP A 172 2.60 14.73 -35.78
N TYR A 173 3.63 14.29 -35.05
CA TYR A 173 4.03 14.90 -33.79
C TYR A 173 5.53 14.67 -33.49
N ASN A 174 6.10 15.49 -32.60
CA ASN A 174 7.46 15.30 -32.11
C ASN A 174 7.50 14.20 -31.05
N ILE A 175 8.44 13.27 -31.14
CA ILE A 175 8.58 12.18 -30.17
C ILE A 175 9.31 12.73 -28.93
N ASN A 176 8.76 12.49 -27.74
CA ASN A 176 9.39 12.94 -26.49
C ASN A 176 10.52 12.00 -26.05
N ASN A 177 11.59 12.57 -25.49
CA ASN A 177 12.51 11.80 -24.65
C ASN A 177 11.82 11.54 -23.30
N TYR A 178 11.39 10.30 -23.06
CA TYR A 178 10.61 9.97 -21.86
C TYR A 178 11.44 10.08 -20.57
N LEU A 179 12.77 10.04 -20.64
CA LEU A 179 13.64 10.27 -19.47
C LEU A 179 13.70 11.75 -19.08
N VAL A 180 13.39 12.66 -20.01
CA VAL A 180 13.38 14.12 -19.77
C VAL A 180 11.97 14.60 -19.41
N TYR A 181 10.98 14.23 -20.22
CA TYR A 181 9.62 14.78 -20.13
C TYR A 181 8.62 13.85 -19.42
N SER A 182 9.07 12.67 -18.97
CA SER A 182 8.20 11.57 -18.54
C SER A 182 7.22 11.14 -19.65
N GLY A 183 6.48 10.06 -19.44
CA GLY A 183 5.53 9.54 -20.42
C GLY A 183 5.55 8.04 -20.56
N ARG A 184 4.51 7.53 -21.22
CA ARG A 184 4.24 6.11 -21.49
C ARG A 184 4.65 5.65 -22.91
N SER A 185 5.22 6.57 -23.68
CA SER A 185 5.65 6.42 -25.07
C SER A 185 6.72 7.48 -25.33
N GLY A 186 7.65 7.19 -26.24
CA GLY A 186 8.75 8.09 -26.60
C GLY A 186 10.05 7.36 -26.95
N PHE A 187 11.17 8.04 -26.76
CA PHE A 187 12.51 7.45 -26.91
C PHE A 187 13.40 7.64 -25.68
N GLU A 188 14.36 6.73 -25.54
CA GLU A 188 15.54 6.91 -24.72
C GLU A 188 16.74 7.24 -25.61
N TYR A 189 17.54 8.20 -25.15
CA TYR A 189 18.78 8.61 -25.82
C TYR A 189 20.00 8.01 -25.13
N PHE A 190 20.94 7.48 -25.92
CA PHE A 190 22.21 6.90 -25.49
C PHE A 190 23.35 7.84 -25.91
N PRO A 191 23.85 8.71 -25.01
CA PRO A 191 24.84 9.72 -25.39
C PRO A 191 26.21 9.16 -25.79
N LYS A 192 26.58 7.97 -25.29
CA LYS A 192 27.90 7.36 -25.50
C LYS A 192 28.15 6.96 -26.96
N ASP A 193 27.09 6.63 -27.68
CA ASP A 193 27.14 6.12 -29.05
C ASP A 193 26.15 6.84 -29.98
N ASP A 194 25.53 7.92 -29.50
CA ASP A 194 24.52 8.71 -30.22
C ASP A 194 23.40 7.82 -30.81
N ASN A 195 22.85 6.89 -30.04
CA ASN A 195 21.73 6.05 -30.47
C ASN A 195 20.43 6.36 -29.72
N ARG A 196 19.31 5.89 -30.29
CA ARG A 196 17.98 6.01 -29.71
C ARG A 196 17.28 4.65 -29.67
N LEU A 197 16.52 4.42 -28.61
CA LEU A 197 15.60 3.29 -28.48
C LEU A 197 14.20 3.85 -28.34
N TYR A 198 13.37 3.55 -29.34
CA TYR A 198 12.00 4.02 -29.43
C TYR A 198 11.05 2.97 -28.86
N VAL A 199 10.16 3.39 -27.96
CA VAL A 199 9.00 2.63 -27.47
C VAL A 199 7.76 3.46 -27.79
N ILE A 200 7.10 3.12 -28.89
CA ILE A 200 6.07 3.95 -29.50
C ILE A 200 4.71 3.29 -29.36
N ALA A 201 3.82 4.01 -28.70
CA ALA A 201 2.42 3.69 -28.56
C ALA A 201 1.59 4.96 -28.38
N GLN A 202 0.26 4.83 -28.37
CA GLN A 202 -0.67 5.98 -28.30
C GLN A 202 -0.35 7.02 -29.40
N PHE A 203 0.17 6.54 -30.54
CA PHE A 203 0.82 7.39 -31.54
C PHE A 203 -0.14 7.81 -32.65
N PHE A 204 -1.37 7.33 -32.64
CA PHE A 204 -2.38 7.63 -33.66
C PHE A 204 -3.70 8.07 -33.00
N PRO A 205 -4.53 8.87 -33.66
CA PRO A 205 -5.92 9.13 -33.26
C PRO A 205 -6.73 7.83 -33.12
N ARG A 206 -7.34 7.60 -31.95
CA ARG A 206 -8.04 6.33 -31.64
C ARG A 206 -9.53 6.56 -31.47
N ILE A 207 -10.39 5.76 -32.09
CA ILE A 207 -11.85 5.84 -31.90
C ILE A 207 -12.22 5.58 -30.43
N CYS A 208 -13.08 6.44 -29.87
CA CYS A 208 -13.67 6.26 -28.55
C CYS A 208 -14.63 5.05 -28.51
N VAL A 209 -14.77 4.42 -27.35
CA VAL A 209 -15.81 3.40 -27.14
C VAL A 209 -17.19 4.07 -27.14
N TYR A 210 -18.15 3.44 -27.82
CA TYR A 210 -19.58 3.69 -27.63
C TYR A 210 -20.25 2.40 -27.11
N ASN A 211 -20.74 2.41 -25.88
CA ASN A 211 -21.24 1.20 -25.19
C ASN A 211 -22.66 1.35 -24.64
N ASP A 212 -23.18 0.24 -24.10
CA ASP A 212 -24.53 0.08 -23.54
C ASP A 212 -24.69 0.65 -22.12
N VAL A 213 -23.63 1.21 -21.53
CA VAL A 213 -23.59 1.69 -20.14
C VAL A 213 -23.55 3.22 -20.07
N GLU A 214 -22.67 3.84 -20.85
CA GLU A 214 -22.36 5.28 -20.78
C GLU A 214 -22.53 5.99 -22.14
N GLY A 215 -22.82 5.26 -23.22
CA GLY A 215 -22.72 5.81 -24.58
C GLY A 215 -21.25 6.07 -24.93
N TRP A 216 -20.91 7.30 -25.32
CA TRP A 216 -19.53 7.68 -25.68
C TRP A 216 -18.63 7.84 -24.45
N GLN A 217 -17.53 7.08 -24.42
CA GLN A 217 -16.42 7.28 -23.51
C GLN A 217 -15.50 8.39 -24.05
N ASN A 218 -15.80 9.65 -23.71
CA ASN A 218 -15.12 10.84 -24.28
C ASN A 218 -14.63 11.84 -23.20
N THR A 219 -14.35 11.36 -21.99
CA THR A 219 -13.78 12.15 -20.89
C THR A 219 -12.33 12.52 -21.15
N GLN A 220 -11.98 13.81 -21.02
CA GLN A 220 -10.64 14.36 -21.28
C GLN A 220 -9.52 13.62 -20.54
N PHE A 221 -8.45 13.26 -21.25
CA PHE A 221 -7.26 12.62 -20.68
C PHE A 221 -6.40 13.64 -19.93
N TRP A 222 -6.36 13.51 -18.61
CA TRP A 222 -5.60 14.40 -17.73
C TRP A 222 -4.24 13.82 -17.30
N GLY A 223 -3.83 12.70 -17.89
CA GLY A 223 -2.56 12.03 -17.58
C GLY A 223 -2.66 10.95 -16.51
N ARG A 224 -3.86 10.63 -16.00
CA ARG A 224 -4.15 9.47 -15.14
C ARG A 224 -5.35 8.69 -15.69
N GLY A 225 -5.50 7.43 -15.30
CA GLY A 225 -6.51 6.50 -15.84
C GLY A 225 -6.29 6.23 -17.33
N GLU A 226 -5.88 5.02 -17.69
CA GLU A 226 -5.61 4.68 -19.09
C GLU A 226 -6.88 4.57 -19.94
N PHE A 227 -6.78 4.05 -21.16
CA PHE A 227 -7.77 4.24 -22.21
C PHE A 227 -8.78 3.11 -22.24
N ALA A 228 -10.05 3.41 -22.53
CA ALA A 228 -11.04 2.44 -23.00
C ALA A 228 -11.11 2.51 -24.54
N LEU A 229 -10.87 1.39 -25.22
CA LEU A 229 -10.78 1.36 -26.69
C LEU A 229 -11.63 0.22 -27.30
N PRO A 230 -12.27 0.42 -28.46
CA PRO A 230 -12.94 -0.65 -29.18
C PRO A 230 -11.95 -1.66 -29.75
N PHE A 231 -12.41 -2.88 -30.00
CA PHE A 231 -11.61 -3.88 -30.71
C PHE A 231 -11.67 -3.64 -32.22
N GLY A 232 -10.61 -4.03 -32.92
CA GLY A 232 -10.59 -4.08 -34.38
C GLY A 232 -9.35 -4.75 -34.95
N ASP A 233 -9.30 -4.77 -36.28
CA ASP A 233 -8.20 -5.33 -37.04
C ASP A 233 -7.27 -4.19 -37.51
N TYR A 234 -5.97 -4.43 -37.45
CA TYR A 234 -4.94 -3.45 -37.74
C TYR A 234 -4.01 -3.98 -38.83
N GLU A 235 -3.86 -3.23 -39.91
CA GLU A 235 -2.77 -3.35 -40.88
C GLU A 235 -1.84 -2.16 -40.70
N VAL A 236 -0.58 -2.39 -40.28
CA VAL A 236 0.35 -1.32 -39.94
C VAL A 236 1.66 -1.48 -40.68
N ASP A 237 2.00 -0.49 -41.49
CA ASP A 237 3.30 -0.39 -42.15
C ASP A 237 4.16 0.64 -41.42
N ILE A 238 5.33 0.21 -40.96
CA ILE A 238 6.29 1.06 -40.25
C ILE A 238 7.56 1.18 -41.09
N THR A 239 7.78 2.37 -41.64
CA THR A 239 9.01 2.73 -42.36
C THR A 239 9.97 3.43 -41.41
N ALA A 240 11.20 2.92 -41.33
CA ALA A 240 12.27 3.46 -40.48
C ALA A 240 13.63 3.22 -41.17
N PRO A 241 14.74 3.75 -40.63
CA PRO A 241 16.08 3.45 -41.13
C PRO A 241 16.35 1.93 -41.22
N SER A 242 17.06 1.49 -42.26
CA SER A 242 17.14 0.07 -42.66
C SER A 242 17.87 -0.86 -41.67
N ASP A 243 18.65 -0.25 -40.79
CA ASP A 243 19.41 -0.83 -39.68
C ASP A 243 18.63 -0.83 -38.36
N HIS A 244 17.41 -0.30 -38.29
CA HIS A 244 16.53 -0.53 -37.15
C HIS A 244 15.99 -1.96 -37.16
N ILE A 245 16.01 -2.60 -35.99
CA ILE A 245 15.20 -3.79 -35.71
C ILE A 245 13.88 -3.33 -35.11
N ILE A 246 12.77 -3.82 -35.65
CA ILE A 246 11.41 -3.46 -35.22
C ILE A 246 10.60 -4.72 -34.92
N ASP A 247 9.87 -4.69 -33.81
CA ASP A 247 8.78 -5.62 -33.55
C ASP A 247 7.67 -4.88 -32.78
N GLY A 248 6.47 -5.43 -32.77
CA GLY A 248 5.28 -4.74 -32.29
C GLY A 248 4.06 -5.65 -32.18
N THR A 249 2.91 -5.05 -31.92
CA THR A 249 1.61 -5.72 -31.95
C THR A 249 1.39 -6.42 -33.32
N GLY A 250 0.83 -7.62 -33.32
CA GLY A 250 0.47 -8.33 -34.56
C GLY A 250 1.56 -9.17 -35.22
N TYR A 251 1.18 -9.91 -36.26
CA TYR A 251 2.09 -10.75 -37.03
C TYR A 251 2.96 -9.87 -37.93
N LEU A 252 4.29 -10.01 -37.83
CA LEU A 252 5.20 -9.45 -38.81
C LEU A 252 5.13 -10.29 -40.09
N LEU A 253 4.49 -9.74 -41.12
CA LEU A 253 4.13 -10.42 -42.36
C LEU A 253 5.34 -10.62 -43.28
N ASN A 254 6.27 -9.67 -43.31
CA ASN A 254 7.42 -9.68 -44.20
C ASN A 254 8.74 -10.00 -43.46
N ARG A 255 8.72 -10.83 -42.42
CA ARG A 255 9.91 -11.15 -41.59
C ARG A 255 11.11 -11.62 -42.43
N ALA A 256 10.87 -12.41 -43.48
CA ALA A 256 11.93 -12.91 -44.37
C ALA A 256 12.58 -11.82 -45.24
N GLU A 257 11.91 -10.69 -45.48
CA GLU A 257 12.46 -9.54 -46.21
C GLU A 257 13.30 -8.64 -45.29
N VAL A 258 12.93 -8.57 -44.01
CA VAL A 258 13.52 -7.61 -43.05
C VAL A 258 14.63 -8.22 -42.18
N PHE A 259 14.61 -9.54 -41.97
CA PHE A 259 15.66 -10.31 -41.28
C PHE A 259 16.71 -10.86 -42.27
N THR A 260 17.93 -11.06 -41.79
CA THR A 260 18.95 -11.81 -42.55
C THR A 260 18.62 -13.31 -42.59
N GLU A 261 19.21 -14.06 -43.53
CA GLU A 261 19.03 -15.51 -43.63
C GLU A 261 19.44 -16.24 -42.34
N ALA A 262 20.51 -15.79 -41.68
CA ALA A 262 20.97 -16.32 -40.41
C ALA A 262 19.96 -16.09 -39.28
N GLN A 263 19.40 -14.88 -39.19
CA GLN A 263 18.35 -14.54 -38.23
C GLN A 263 17.07 -15.36 -38.49
N MET A 264 16.68 -15.52 -39.75
CA MET A 264 15.53 -16.36 -40.14
C MET A 264 15.73 -17.84 -39.79
N SER A 265 16.95 -18.36 -39.91
CA SER A 265 17.27 -19.73 -39.52
C SER A 265 17.13 -19.93 -38.01
N LYS A 266 17.66 -19.00 -37.20
CA LYS A 266 17.48 -19.01 -35.74
C LYS A 266 16.02 -18.86 -35.34
N TRP A 267 15.24 -18.03 -36.05
CA TRP A 267 13.79 -17.87 -35.80
C TRP A 267 13.04 -19.18 -35.98
N LYS A 268 13.35 -19.96 -37.03
CA LYS A 268 12.75 -21.29 -37.26
C LYS A 268 13.06 -22.27 -36.11
N VAL A 269 14.24 -22.18 -35.50
CA VAL A 269 14.62 -22.97 -34.32
C VAL A 269 13.81 -22.52 -33.11
N ALA A 270 13.73 -21.21 -32.85
CA ALA A 270 13.00 -20.65 -31.72
C ALA A 270 11.53 -21.07 -31.66
N LYS A 271 10.86 -21.20 -32.82
CA LYS A 271 9.46 -21.68 -32.89
C LYS A 271 9.26 -23.12 -32.41
N LYS A 272 10.33 -23.89 -32.23
CA LYS A 272 10.29 -25.30 -31.81
C LYS A 272 11.04 -25.55 -30.51
N GLU A 273 11.62 -24.51 -29.91
CA GLU A 273 12.36 -24.59 -28.67
C GLU A 273 11.47 -24.13 -27.51
N PHE A 274 11.18 -25.04 -26.58
CA PHE A 274 10.22 -24.83 -25.49
C PHE A 274 10.88 -24.74 -24.10
N LEU A 275 12.18 -25.02 -24.03
CA LEU A 275 12.91 -25.13 -22.77
C LEU A 275 13.78 -23.91 -22.50
N LYS A 276 14.36 -23.29 -23.54
CA LYS A 276 15.28 -22.15 -23.38
C LYS A 276 15.16 -21.10 -24.49
N PRO A 277 15.53 -19.84 -24.24
CA PRO A 277 15.59 -18.80 -25.27
C PRO A 277 16.61 -19.13 -26.38
N VAL A 278 16.24 -18.81 -27.62
CA VAL A 278 17.15 -18.78 -28.77
C VAL A 278 17.47 -17.33 -29.10
N VAL A 279 18.75 -16.97 -29.07
CA VAL A 279 19.25 -15.63 -29.41
C VAL A 279 19.26 -15.45 -30.93
N ILE A 280 18.25 -14.73 -31.45
CA ILE A 280 18.08 -14.46 -32.88
C ILE A 280 19.09 -13.44 -33.36
N ILE A 281 19.20 -12.31 -32.65
CA ILE A 281 20.18 -11.25 -32.89
C ILE A 281 21.06 -11.19 -31.64
N SER A 282 22.34 -11.50 -31.80
CA SER A 282 23.30 -11.51 -30.68
C SER A 282 23.75 -10.12 -30.27
N GLN A 283 24.29 -9.97 -29.06
CA GLN A 283 24.91 -8.72 -28.61
C GLN A 283 26.00 -8.24 -29.58
N LYS A 284 26.84 -9.15 -30.08
CA LYS A 284 27.87 -8.81 -31.07
C LYS A 284 27.27 -8.25 -32.36
N GLU A 285 26.15 -8.79 -32.83
CA GLU A 285 25.44 -8.26 -34.01
C GLU A 285 24.87 -6.86 -33.71
N ALA A 286 24.21 -6.67 -32.56
CA ALA A 286 23.66 -5.39 -32.13
C ALA A 286 24.74 -4.30 -31.99
N GLU A 287 25.89 -4.63 -31.41
CA GLU A 287 27.06 -3.73 -31.27
C GLU A 287 27.69 -3.33 -32.61
N GLN A 288 27.58 -4.17 -33.65
CA GLN A 288 28.02 -3.79 -35.00
C GLN A 288 26.99 -2.91 -35.69
N ASN A 289 25.71 -3.15 -35.43
CA ASN A 289 24.60 -2.42 -36.01
C ASN A 289 24.51 -0.99 -35.47
N GLU A 290 24.68 -0.78 -34.16
CA GLU A 290 24.62 0.54 -33.52
C GLU A 290 25.77 1.50 -33.90
N LYS A 291 26.84 0.98 -34.54
CA LYS A 291 27.95 1.79 -35.06
C LYS A 291 27.64 2.48 -36.39
N ARG A 292 26.55 2.08 -37.05
CA ARG A 292 26.17 2.57 -38.37
C ARG A 292 24.87 3.36 -38.27
N ARG A 293 24.72 4.34 -39.16
CA ARG A 293 23.46 5.05 -39.40
C ARG A 293 23.20 5.04 -40.90
N SER A 294 22.25 4.21 -41.30
CA SER A 294 21.81 4.09 -42.68
C SER A 294 20.81 5.20 -43.02
N ASP A 295 21.00 5.83 -44.18
CA ASP A 295 19.99 6.69 -44.82
C ASP A 295 18.99 5.87 -45.66
N ASP A 296 19.28 4.59 -45.91
CA ASP A 296 18.34 3.67 -46.53
C ASP A 296 17.20 3.37 -45.55
N ILE A 297 16.01 3.13 -46.09
CA ILE A 297 14.81 2.83 -45.32
C ILE A 297 14.34 1.40 -45.53
N LYS A 298 13.63 0.87 -44.54
CA LYS A 298 12.99 -0.45 -44.59
C LYS A 298 11.59 -0.36 -44.00
N THR A 299 10.64 -1.06 -44.61
CA THR A 299 9.24 -1.11 -44.16
C THR A 299 8.93 -2.46 -43.53
N TRP A 300 8.44 -2.41 -42.29
CA TRP A 300 7.97 -3.57 -41.52
C TRP A 300 6.44 -3.61 -41.58
N ARG A 301 5.86 -4.72 -42.04
CA ARG A 301 4.42 -4.86 -42.25
C ARG A 301 3.80 -5.77 -41.20
N PHE A 302 2.84 -5.24 -40.44
CA PHE A 302 2.17 -5.95 -39.36
C PHE A 302 0.68 -6.14 -39.63
N ARG A 303 0.14 -7.26 -39.17
CA ARG A 303 -1.32 -7.49 -39.08
C ARG A 303 -1.71 -8.00 -37.70
N ALA A 304 -2.61 -7.30 -37.02
CA ALA A 304 -3.22 -7.74 -35.78
C ALA A 304 -4.73 -7.86 -35.96
N GLU A 305 -5.33 -8.88 -35.34
CA GLU A 305 -6.76 -9.13 -35.42
C GLU A 305 -7.37 -9.06 -34.03
N ASN A 306 -8.51 -8.40 -33.93
CA ASN A 306 -9.29 -8.24 -32.71
C ASN A 306 -8.45 -7.74 -31.51
N VAL A 307 -7.63 -6.70 -31.74
CA VAL A 307 -6.86 -6.00 -30.70
C VAL A 307 -7.48 -4.63 -30.43
N ARG A 308 -7.20 -4.07 -29.25
CA ARG A 308 -7.73 -2.76 -28.85
C ARG A 308 -6.81 -1.58 -29.18
N ASP A 309 -5.53 -1.84 -29.40
CA ASP A 309 -4.52 -0.82 -29.64
C ASP A 309 -3.30 -1.43 -30.36
N PHE A 310 -2.35 -0.58 -30.76
CA PHE A 310 -1.12 -0.98 -31.42
C PHE A 310 0.11 -0.26 -30.83
N GLY A 311 1.15 -1.03 -30.49
CA GLY A 311 2.45 -0.52 -30.06
C GLY A 311 3.60 -1.18 -30.82
N PHE A 312 4.74 -0.48 -30.91
CA PHE A 312 5.97 -1.04 -31.48
C PHE A 312 7.23 -0.48 -30.83
N ALA A 313 8.32 -1.23 -30.93
CA ALA A 313 9.65 -0.77 -30.53
C ALA A 313 10.60 -0.77 -31.72
N ALA A 314 11.50 0.22 -31.78
CA ALA A 314 12.47 0.36 -32.86
C ALA A 314 13.84 0.82 -32.34
N SER A 315 14.90 0.11 -32.71
CA SER A 315 16.28 0.53 -32.41
C SER A 315 17.30 -0.31 -33.18
N ARG A 316 18.48 0.28 -33.41
CA ARG A 316 19.67 -0.44 -33.88
C ARG A 316 20.33 -1.29 -32.79
N LYS A 317 20.07 -0.96 -31.52
CA LYS A 317 20.73 -1.56 -30.35
C LYS A 317 20.15 -2.92 -29.94
N PHE A 318 19.07 -3.39 -30.56
CA PHE A 318 18.34 -4.55 -30.06
C PHE A 318 19.07 -5.88 -30.26
N ILE A 319 19.32 -6.53 -29.13
CA ILE A 319 19.40 -7.98 -28.98
C ILE A 319 17.96 -8.50 -29.06
N TYR A 320 17.76 -9.66 -29.71
CA TYR A 320 16.45 -10.25 -29.91
C TYR A 320 16.49 -11.74 -29.54
N GLU A 321 15.69 -12.13 -28.57
CA GLU A 321 15.56 -13.52 -28.10
C GLU A 321 14.12 -14.02 -28.23
N ALA A 322 13.95 -15.31 -28.50
CA ALA A 322 12.62 -15.92 -28.55
C ALA A 322 12.62 -17.40 -28.13
N MET A 323 11.49 -17.85 -27.59
CA MET A 323 11.18 -19.27 -27.41
C MET A 323 9.69 -19.54 -27.60
N ALA A 324 9.35 -20.79 -27.93
CA ALA A 324 7.98 -21.25 -28.03
C ALA A 324 7.40 -21.63 -26.66
N VAL A 325 6.09 -21.41 -26.51
CA VAL A 325 5.32 -21.69 -25.31
C VAL A 325 4.06 -22.42 -25.76
N ASN A 326 3.90 -23.68 -25.36
CA ASN A 326 2.68 -24.41 -25.64
C ASN A 326 1.57 -23.99 -24.67
N ILE A 327 0.47 -23.45 -25.22
CA ILE A 327 -0.73 -23.06 -24.51
C ILE A 327 -1.90 -23.81 -25.12
N ASN A 328 -2.39 -24.85 -24.42
CA ASN A 328 -3.51 -25.69 -24.87
C ASN A 328 -3.37 -26.21 -26.31
N GLY A 329 -2.17 -26.70 -26.66
CA GLY A 329 -1.88 -27.23 -28.01
C GLY A 329 -1.55 -26.17 -29.07
N LYS A 330 -1.53 -24.88 -28.73
CA LYS A 330 -1.08 -23.79 -29.62
C LYS A 330 0.31 -23.30 -29.20
N ASP A 331 1.19 -23.13 -30.17
CA ASP A 331 2.52 -22.58 -29.92
C ASP A 331 2.48 -21.05 -30.02
N VAL A 332 2.77 -20.40 -28.89
CA VAL A 332 2.85 -18.95 -28.72
C VAL A 332 4.32 -18.57 -28.55
N MET A 333 4.75 -17.45 -29.15
CA MET A 333 6.13 -16.98 -29.01
C MET A 333 6.28 -16.05 -27.80
N ALA A 334 7.17 -16.40 -26.87
CA ALA A 334 7.69 -15.48 -25.86
C ALA A 334 8.96 -14.82 -26.41
N ILE A 335 8.99 -13.48 -26.45
CA ILE A 335 10.06 -12.70 -27.08
C ILE A 335 10.58 -11.65 -26.08
N SER A 336 11.89 -11.41 -26.09
CA SER A 336 12.49 -10.25 -25.43
C SER A 336 13.37 -9.45 -26.39
N MET A 337 13.29 -8.12 -26.31
CA MET A 337 14.12 -7.19 -27.08
C MET A 337 14.79 -6.19 -26.15
N TYR A 338 16.12 -6.09 -26.18
CA TYR A 338 16.83 -5.26 -25.23
C TYR A 338 18.19 -4.83 -25.75
N PRO A 339 18.73 -3.68 -25.32
CA PRO A 339 20.06 -3.26 -25.71
C PRO A 339 21.12 -3.91 -24.79
N LYS A 340 22.40 -3.84 -25.16
CA LYS A 340 23.51 -4.43 -24.38
C LYS A 340 23.54 -3.93 -22.92
N GLU A 341 23.04 -2.73 -22.66
CA GLU A 341 22.93 -2.16 -21.31
C GLU A 341 21.98 -2.94 -20.41
N GLY A 342 21.09 -3.79 -20.96
CA GLY A 342 20.23 -4.69 -20.19
C GLY A 342 20.93 -5.97 -19.70
N ASN A 343 22.11 -6.29 -20.24
CA ASN A 343 22.84 -7.51 -19.90
C ASN A 343 23.72 -7.36 -18.65
N PRO A 344 23.95 -8.46 -17.90
CA PRO A 344 23.49 -9.84 -18.18
C PRO A 344 22.03 -10.11 -17.74
N LEU A 345 21.46 -9.26 -16.90
CA LEU A 345 20.16 -9.48 -16.25
C LEU A 345 19.02 -9.86 -17.23
N TRP A 346 18.89 -9.14 -18.35
CA TRP A 346 17.84 -9.42 -19.34
C TRP A 346 18.01 -10.76 -20.05
N GLY A 347 19.23 -11.06 -20.52
CA GLY A 347 19.54 -12.34 -21.16
C GLY A 347 19.38 -13.56 -20.23
N GLU A 348 19.44 -13.35 -18.92
CA GLU A 348 19.25 -14.42 -17.93
C GLU A 348 17.76 -14.72 -17.67
N TYR A 349 16.90 -13.70 -17.51
CA TYR A 349 15.55 -13.91 -16.95
C TYR A 349 14.38 -13.42 -17.82
N ALA A 350 14.58 -12.46 -18.74
CA ALA A 350 13.45 -11.76 -19.36
C ALA A 350 12.54 -12.69 -20.16
N THR A 351 13.11 -13.47 -21.08
CA THR A 351 12.34 -14.37 -21.96
C THR A 351 11.65 -15.51 -21.18
N TYR A 352 12.30 -16.03 -20.13
CA TYR A 352 11.68 -16.99 -19.22
C TYR A 352 10.48 -16.39 -18.46
N THR A 353 10.59 -15.13 -18.04
CA THR A 353 9.51 -14.43 -17.34
C THR A 353 8.28 -14.26 -18.23
N VAL A 354 8.47 -13.89 -19.50
CA VAL A 354 7.38 -13.83 -20.50
C VAL A 354 6.73 -15.20 -20.66
N ALA A 355 7.53 -16.26 -20.85
CA ALA A 355 7.03 -17.62 -21.03
C ALA A 355 6.27 -18.16 -19.81
N ASN A 356 6.74 -17.86 -18.60
CA ASN A 356 6.08 -18.24 -17.35
C ASN A 356 4.73 -17.53 -17.21
N THR A 357 4.71 -16.23 -17.47
CA THR A 357 3.51 -15.40 -17.37
C THR A 357 2.40 -15.90 -18.30
N LEU A 358 2.73 -16.20 -19.56
CA LEU A 358 1.78 -16.77 -20.52
C LEU A 358 1.15 -18.08 -20.02
N LYS A 359 1.94 -18.97 -19.41
CA LYS A 359 1.46 -20.25 -18.87
C LYS A 359 0.57 -20.04 -17.65
N THR A 360 1.04 -19.27 -16.66
CA THR A 360 0.33 -19.11 -15.39
C THR A 360 -0.96 -18.33 -15.55
N TYR A 361 -0.98 -17.23 -16.31
CA TYR A 361 -2.22 -16.50 -16.57
C TYR A 361 -3.21 -17.36 -17.35
N SER A 362 -2.75 -18.13 -18.35
CA SER A 362 -3.63 -19.03 -19.10
C SER A 362 -4.28 -20.13 -18.24
N LYS A 363 -3.58 -20.59 -17.18
CA LYS A 363 -4.11 -21.57 -16.22
C LYS A 363 -5.32 -21.01 -15.47
N TYR A 364 -5.19 -19.81 -14.91
CA TYR A 364 -6.21 -19.16 -14.07
C TYR A 364 -7.28 -18.38 -14.85
N THR A 365 -7.12 -18.22 -16.17
CA THR A 365 -8.08 -17.50 -17.03
C THR A 365 -8.48 -18.34 -18.25
N PHE A 366 -8.14 -17.92 -19.46
CA PHE A 366 -8.35 -18.64 -20.71
C PHE A 366 -7.01 -18.86 -21.39
N GLY A 367 -6.93 -19.82 -22.32
CA GLY A 367 -5.74 -19.97 -23.16
C GLY A 367 -5.44 -18.69 -23.92
N TYR A 368 -4.22 -18.18 -23.77
CA TYR A 368 -3.71 -16.99 -24.45
C TYR A 368 -4.01 -17.05 -25.96
N PRO A 369 -4.84 -16.14 -26.50
CA PRO A 369 -5.35 -16.26 -27.87
C PRO A 369 -4.39 -15.72 -28.93
N TYR A 370 -3.49 -14.80 -28.57
CA TYR A 370 -2.55 -14.21 -29.51
C TYR A 370 -1.34 -15.12 -29.76
N HIS A 371 -0.62 -14.88 -30.85
CA HIS A 371 0.51 -15.72 -31.27
C HIS A 371 1.84 -15.37 -30.62
N LYS A 372 1.94 -14.21 -29.94
CA LYS A 372 3.16 -13.79 -29.26
C LYS A 372 2.91 -12.84 -28.10
N ALA A 373 3.91 -12.70 -27.24
CA ALA A 373 4.07 -11.62 -26.27
C ALA A 373 5.54 -11.18 -26.24
N ILE A 374 5.78 -9.88 -26.21
CA ILE A 374 7.11 -9.25 -26.31
C ILE A 374 7.37 -8.39 -25.07
N ALA A 375 8.49 -8.62 -24.38
CA ALA A 375 9.02 -7.70 -23.40
C ALA A 375 10.18 -6.88 -23.97
N VAL A 376 10.10 -5.56 -23.93
CA VAL A 376 11.15 -4.66 -24.42
C VAL A 376 11.80 -3.92 -23.27
N HIS A 377 13.14 -3.87 -23.24
CA HIS A 377 13.87 -3.09 -22.25
C HIS A 377 13.73 -1.59 -22.52
N ALA A 378 13.27 -0.85 -21.51
CA ALA A 378 13.29 0.61 -21.46
C ALA A 378 13.64 1.10 -20.03
N LYS A 379 14.65 1.97 -19.88
CA LYS A 379 15.30 2.24 -18.57
C LYS A 379 14.36 2.51 -17.38
N GLN A 380 13.26 3.23 -17.58
CA GLN A 380 12.32 3.66 -16.53
C GLN A 380 10.88 3.60 -17.04
N GLN A 381 10.46 2.41 -17.48
CA GLN A 381 9.10 2.14 -17.98
C GLN A 381 8.49 0.91 -17.30
N GLY A 382 7.16 0.88 -17.30
CA GLY A 382 6.29 -0.26 -17.04
C GLY A 382 5.00 0.09 -17.76
N MET A 383 4.82 -0.47 -18.97
CA MET A 383 3.69 -0.12 -19.81
C MET A 383 3.34 -1.21 -20.81
N GLU A 384 2.07 -1.57 -20.84
CA GLU A 384 1.45 -2.59 -21.66
C GLU A 384 0.80 -2.08 -22.97
N TYR A 385 0.85 -2.91 -24.01
CA TYR A 385 0.02 -2.84 -25.21
C TYR A 385 -0.26 -4.28 -25.70
N PRO A 386 -1.20 -4.50 -26.63
CA PRO A 386 -1.46 -5.85 -27.11
C PRO A 386 -0.19 -6.49 -27.71
N MET A 387 0.20 -7.64 -27.15
CA MET A 387 1.36 -8.45 -27.50
C MET A 387 2.74 -7.83 -27.22
N ILE A 388 2.84 -6.61 -26.68
CA ILE A 388 4.13 -5.93 -26.45
C ILE A 388 4.10 -5.00 -25.25
N CYS A 389 5.18 -4.97 -24.47
CA CYS A 389 5.31 -4.08 -23.32
C CYS A 389 6.73 -3.52 -23.14
N TRP A 390 6.84 -2.39 -22.43
CA TRP A 390 8.09 -1.71 -22.07
C TRP A 390 8.39 -1.93 -20.60
N ASN A 391 9.61 -2.37 -20.26
CA ASN A 391 9.94 -2.78 -18.89
C ASN A 391 11.30 -2.23 -18.45
N TYR A 392 11.37 -1.83 -17.18
CA TYR A 392 12.63 -1.49 -16.52
C TYR A 392 13.44 -2.73 -16.13
N GLY A 393 14.66 -2.51 -15.63
CA GLY A 393 15.54 -3.56 -15.15
C GLY A 393 16.92 -3.44 -15.74
N ARG A 394 17.57 -2.27 -15.58
CA ARG A 394 18.91 -2.04 -16.11
C ARG A 394 19.97 -2.33 -15.05
N PRO A 395 20.93 -3.25 -15.28
CA PRO A 395 22.09 -3.42 -14.41
C PRO A 395 23.01 -2.19 -14.44
N LYS A 396 24.03 -2.19 -13.56
CA LYS A 396 25.12 -1.21 -13.64
C LYS A 396 25.98 -1.46 -14.89
N GLU A 397 26.82 -0.50 -15.25
CA GLU A 397 27.66 -0.59 -16.47
C GLU A 397 28.66 -1.77 -16.44
N ASP A 398 29.06 -2.22 -15.24
CA ASP A 398 29.91 -3.40 -15.04
C ASP A 398 29.12 -4.72 -15.09
N GLY A 399 27.81 -4.67 -15.38
CA GLY A 399 26.91 -5.83 -15.40
C GLY A 399 26.37 -6.24 -14.04
N THR A 400 26.81 -5.64 -12.94
CA THR A 400 26.33 -5.99 -11.60
C THR A 400 24.93 -5.42 -11.34
N TYR A 401 24.11 -6.14 -10.57
CA TYR A 401 22.77 -5.71 -10.18
C TYR A 401 22.40 -6.21 -8.78
N THR A 402 21.44 -5.55 -8.12
CA THR A 402 20.94 -5.96 -6.80
C THR A 402 19.71 -6.86 -6.96
N ASP A 403 19.37 -7.61 -5.91
CA ASP A 403 18.14 -8.41 -5.87
C ASP A 403 16.88 -7.55 -6.10
N SER A 404 16.86 -6.32 -5.57
CA SER A 404 15.77 -5.39 -5.83
C SER A 404 15.60 -5.05 -7.32
N VAL A 405 16.69 -4.96 -8.09
CA VAL A 405 16.62 -4.73 -9.55
C VAL A 405 16.18 -6.01 -10.26
N LYS A 406 16.70 -7.18 -9.85
CA LYS A 406 16.36 -8.50 -10.41
C LYS A 406 14.88 -8.83 -10.24
N TYR A 407 14.39 -8.93 -9.00
CA TYR A 407 12.99 -9.23 -8.71
C TYR A 407 12.08 -8.11 -9.20
N GLY A 408 12.56 -6.88 -9.15
CA GLY A 408 11.90 -5.75 -9.75
C GLY A 408 11.56 -5.92 -11.23
N MET A 409 12.57 -6.22 -12.04
CA MET A 409 12.42 -6.50 -13.47
C MET A 409 11.46 -7.67 -13.73
N ILE A 410 11.65 -8.81 -13.04
CA ILE A 410 10.81 -10.00 -13.21
C ILE A 410 9.35 -9.68 -12.89
N SER A 411 9.10 -8.94 -11.80
CA SER A 411 7.76 -8.55 -11.37
C SER A 411 7.08 -7.62 -12.38
N VAL A 412 7.81 -6.63 -12.92
CA VAL A 412 7.23 -5.73 -13.94
C VAL A 412 7.02 -6.45 -15.26
N ILE A 413 7.96 -7.26 -15.77
CA ILE A 413 7.70 -8.07 -16.97
C ILE A 413 6.47 -8.98 -16.77
N THR A 414 6.33 -9.57 -15.59
CA THR A 414 5.15 -10.38 -15.26
C THR A 414 3.85 -9.55 -15.30
N HIS A 415 3.88 -8.34 -14.73
CA HIS A 415 2.75 -7.42 -14.71
C HIS A 415 2.37 -6.97 -16.13
N GLU A 416 3.33 -6.45 -16.89
CA GLU A 416 3.07 -5.89 -18.21
C GLU A 416 2.69 -6.95 -19.25
N VAL A 417 3.27 -8.16 -19.17
CA VAL A 417 2.81 -9.29 -20.00
C VAL A 417 1.42 -9.75 -19.55
N GLY A 418 1.17 -9.75 -18.23
CA GLY A 418 -0.14 -10.07 -17.65
C GLY A 418 -1.26 -9.17 -18.17
N HIS A 419 -0.95 -7.91 -18.47
CA HIS A 419 -1.92 -6.99 -19.02
C HIS A 419 -2.48 -7.38 -20.40
N ASN A 420 -1.81 -8.30 -21.10
CA ASN A 420 -2.41 -8.88 -22.31
C ASN A 420 -3.78 -9.54 -22.01
N PHE A 421 -3.96 -10.10 -20.81
CA PHE A 421 -5.23 -10.68 -20.38
C PHE A 421 -6.17 -9.59 -19.87
N PHE A 422 -5.68 -8.71 -18.98
CA PHE A 422 -6.41 -7.60 -18.38
C PHE A 422 -5.62 -6.29 -18.55
N PRO A 423 -5.94 -5.38 -19.48
CA PRO A 423 -7.22 -5.27 -20.13
C PRO A 423 -7.19 -5.54 -21.64
N MET A 424 -6.09 -6.06 -22.21
CA MET A 424 -5.98 -6.14 -23.67
C MET A 424 -6.93 -7.15 -24.32
N ILE A 425 -7.40 -8.14 -23.57
CA ILE A 425 -8.39 -9.13 -24.03
C ILE A 425 -9.70 -9.00 -23.26
N VAL A 426 -9.65 -8.87 -21.93
CA VAL A 426 -10.82 -8.53 -21.11
C VAL A 426 -10.81 -7.02 -20.90
N ASN A 427 -11.52 -6.30 -21.78
CA ASN A 427 -11.32 -4.87 -22.01
C ASN A 427 -12.18 -4.00 -21.11
N SER A 428 -11.81 -3.89 -19.85
CA SER A 428 -12.44 -2.98 -18.90
C SER A 428 -12.18 -1.50 -19.27
N ASP A 429 -13.06 -0.63 -18.75
CA ASP A 429 -12.89 0.81 -18.85
C ASP A 429 -12.00 1.32 -17.71
N GLU A 430 -10.70 1.42 -17.97
CA GLU A 430 -9.75 1.92 -17.00
C GLU A 430 -9.90 3.42 -16.67
N ARG A 431 -10.50 4.21 -17.58
CA ARG A 431 -10.77 5.63 -17.31
C ARG A 431 -11.71 5.79 -16.12
N GLN A 432 -12.55 4.78 -15.92
CA GLN A 432 -13.54 4.76 -14.86
C GLN A 432 -13.14 3.84 -13.70
N TRP A 433 -12.57 2.65 -13.98
CA TRP A 433 -12.36 1.59 -12.99
C TRP A 433 -10.96 0.98 -13.05
N THR A 434 -9.90 1.76 -12.80
CA THR A 434 -8.50 1.29 -12.87
C THR A 434 -8.21 -0.02 -12.16
N TRP A 435 -8.89 -0.32 -11.05
CA TRP A 435 -8.65 -1.56 -10.32
C TRP A 435 -8.99 -2.83 -11.12
N MET A 436 -9.89 -2.76 -12.12
CA MET A 436 -10.24 -3.90 -12.95
C MET A 436 -9.05 -4.33 -13.84
N ASP A 437 -8.20 -3.38 -14.17
CA ASP A 437 -7.03 -3.58 -15.01
C ASP A 437 -5.88 -3.94 -14.05
N GLU A 438 -5.55 -3.01 -13.15
CA GLU A 438 -4.37 -3.08 -12.29
C GLU A 438 -4.48 -4.07 -11.14
N GLY A 439 -5.65 -4.16 -10.53
CA GLY A 439 -5.88 -4.98 -9.35
C GLY A 439 -6.10 -6.46 -9.68
N LEU A 440 -6.85 -6.75 -10.76
CA LEU A 440 -7.00 -8.12 -11.27
C LEU A 440 -5.64 -8.64 -11.78
N ASN A 441 -4.90 -7.82 -12.51
CA ASN A 441 -3.56 -8.15 -12.99
C ASN A 441 -2.59 -8.35 -11.81
N SER A 442 -2.59 -7.47 -10.80
CA SER A 442 -1.75 -7.61 -9.59
C SER A 442 -2.02 -8.90 -8.81
N PHE A 443 -3.27 -9.38 -8.77
CA PHE A 443 -3.60 -10.66 -8.15
C PHE A 443 -2.95 -11.84 -8.88
N LEU A 444 -3.05 -11.89 -10.22
CA LEU A 444 -2.41 -12.94 -11.02
C LEU A 444 -0.88 -12.80 -11.08
N GLN A 445 -0.36 -11.58 -11.03
CA GLN A 445 1.06 -11.29 -10.91
C GLN A 445 1.61 -11.98 -9.66
N TYR A 446 0.97 -11.79 -8.51
CA TYR A 446 1.37 -12.45 -7.26
C TYR A 446 1.45 -13.98 -7.45
N LEU A 447 0.39 -14.61 -7.96
CA LEU A 447 0.41 -16.06 -8.21
C LEU A 447 1.53 -16.47 -9.18
N THR A 448 1.82 -15.64 -10.18
CA THR A 448 2.84 -15.92 -11.21
C THR A 448 4.25 -15.77 -10.69
N GLU A 449 4.50 -14.80 -9.81
CA GLU A 449 5.76 -14.62 -9.10
C GLU A 449 6.08 -15.85 -8.22
N GLN A 450 5.09 -16.35 -7.49
CA GLN A 450 5.23 -17.55 -6.66
C GLN A 450 5.52 -18.79 -7.52
N GLU A 451 4.85 -18.95 -8.67
CA GLU A 451 5.16 -20.05 -9.60
C GLU A 451 6.52 -19.87 -10.30
N PHE A 452 6.96 -18.63 -10.56
CA PHE A 452 8.28 -18.35 -11.12
C PHE A 452 9.38 -18.77 -10.15
N GLN A 453 9.26 -18.44 -8.86
CA GLN A 453 10.20 -18.86 -7.82
C GLN A 453 10.35 -20.38 -7.80
N LYS A 454 9.24 -21.13 -7.67
CA LYS A 454 9.26 -22.60 -7.61
C LYS A 454 9.97 -23.24 -8.81
N LYS A 455 9.86 -22.62 -9.98
CA LYS A 455 10.33 -23.20 -11.24
C LYS A 455 11.74 -22.78 -11.62
N TYR A 456 12.08 -21.51 -11.41
CA TYR A 456 13.33 -20.92 -11.93
C TYR A 456 14.29 -20.50 -10.82
N LEU A 457 13.82 -20.40 -9.56
CA LEU A 457 14.61 -20.02 -8.39
C LEU A 457 14.35 -21.01 -7.22
N PRO A 458 14.58 -22.32 -7.40
CA PRO A 458 14.20 -23.34 -6.41
C PRO A 458 14.93 -23.22 -5.06
N ASP A 459 16.08 -22.54 -5.03
CA ASP A 459 16.88 -22.32 -3.82
C ASP A 459 16.44 -21.08 -2.99
N VAL A 460 15.34 -20.44 -3.38
CA VAL A 460 14.77 -19.26 -2.69
C VAL A 460 13.42 -19.65 -2.09
N ASP A 461 13.26 -19.56 -0.76
CA ASP A 461 12.05 -20.05 -0.08
C ASP A 461 10.78 -19.20 -0.32
N ASP A 462 10.91 -17.88 -0.54
CA ASP A 462 9.79 -16.98 -0.77
C ASP A 462 10.14 -15.90 -1.82
N TYR A 463 9.31 -15.76 -2.85
CA TYR A 463 9.46 -14.65 -3.79
C TYR A 463 9.05 -13.36 -3.08
N PRO A 464 9.85 -12.27 -3.12
CA PRO A 464 9.58 -11.04 -2.37
C PRO A 464 8.49 -10.18 -3.03
N SER A 465 7.29 -10.74 -3.18
CA SER A 465 6.12 -10.07 -3.77
C SER A 465 5.78 -8.81 -2.98
N ARG A 466 5.63 -7.69 -3.71
CA ARG A 466 5.28 -6.40 -3.10
C ARG A 466 3.81 -6.30 -2.70
N ARG A 467 2.94 -7.09 -3.33
CA ARG A 467 1.49 -7.10 -3.19
C ARG A 467 0.98 -8.54 -3.24
N GLY A 468 -0.28 -8.74 -2.85
CA GLY A 468 -0.93 -10.05 -2.83
C GLY A 468 -1.31 -10.46 -1.41
N PRO A 469 -0.34 -10.83 -0.55
CA PRO A 469 -0.62 -11.24 0.83
C PRO A 469 -1.34 -10.14 1.63
N ALA A 470 -2.36 -10.53 2.38
CA ALA A 470 -3.23 -9.62 3.15
C ALA A 470 -2.43 -8.72 4.12
N LYS A 471 -1.42 -9.27 4.82
CA LYS A 471 -0.52 -8.50 5.70
C LYS A 471 0.18 -7.30 5.03
N LYS A 472 0.39 -7.32 3.70
CA LYS A 472 1.09 -6.24 2.99
C LYS A 472 0.22 -4.99 2.80
N ILE A 473 -1.11 -5.08 2.92
CA ILE A 473 -2.00 -3.92 2.79
C ILE A 473 -2.30 -3.22 4.12
N VAL A 474 -1.93 -3.82 5.26
CA VAL A 474 -2.25 -3.32 6.62
C VAL A 474 -1.82 -1.87 6.85
N SER A 475 -0.59 -1.51 6.47
CA SER A 475 -0.08 -0.14 6.66
C SER A 475 -0.91 0.91 5.91
N TYR A 476 -1.45 0.56 4.74
CA TYR A 476 -2.37 1.43 4.02
C TYR A 476 -3.73 1.51 4.72
N MET A 477 -4.30 0.37 5.13
CA MET A 477 -5.62 0.30 5.76
C MET A 477 -5.66 0.95 7.15
N LYS A 478 -4.54 0.93 7.90
CA LYS A 478 -4.36 1.66 9.17
C LYS A 478 -4.14 3.18 8.95
N GLY A 479 -3.90 3.61 7.71
CA GLY A 479 -3.58 4.99 7.38
C GLY A 479 -4.72 5.98 7.65
N ASP A 480 -4.39 7.26 7.50
CA ASP A 480 -5.32 8.38 7.60
C ASP A 480 -6.49 8.24 6.62
N GLN A 481 -7.67 7.89 7.15
CA GLN A 481 -8.88 7.62 6.38
C GLN A 481 -9.33 8.81 5.53
N SER A 482 -8.98 10.05 5.91
CA SER A 482 -9.30 11.25 5.12
C SER A 482 -8.50 11.33 3.81
N ARG A 483 -7.45 10.51 3.66
CA ARG A 483 -6.57 10.43 2.49
C ARG A 483 -6.59 9.04 1.84
N ILE A 484 -7.66 8.29 2.08
CA ILE A 484 -7.96 6.99 1.50
C ILE A 484 -9.30 7.11 0.77
N THR A 485 -9.43 6.43 -0.37
CA THR A 485 -10.67 6.39 -1.16
C THR A 485 -11.11 4.94 -1.35
N PRO A 486 -12.41 4.66 -1.47
CA PRO A 486 -12.91 3.33 -1.84
C PRO A 486 -12.31 2.85 -3.17
N ILE A 487 -12.22 1.53 -3.39
CA ILE A 487 -11.75 0.98 -4.67
C ILE A 487 -12.65 1.43 -5.83
N MET A 488 -13.96 1.57 -5.58
CA MET A 488 -14.94 2.10 -6.53
C MET A 488 -14.87 3.63 -6.64
N THR A 489 -13.70 4.15 -6.99
CA THR A 489 -13.45 5.58 -7.21
C THR A 489 -12.90 5.77 -8.62
N ASN A 490 -13.40 6.78 -9.34
CA ASN A 490 -12.87 7.15 -10.65
C ASN A 490 -11.36 7.46 -10.57
N SER A 491 -10.61 7.01 -11.58
CA SER A 491 -9.15 7.00 -11.66
C SER A 491 -8.48 8.35 -11.40
N GLU A 492 -9.13 9.45 -11.81
CA GLU A 492 -8.63 10.81 -11.63
C GLU A 492 -8.71 11.28 -10.16
N ASN A 493 -9.60 10.69 -9.36
CA ASN A 493 -9.92 11.12 -7.99
C ASN A 493 -9.22 10.27 -6.90
N ILE A 494 -8.33 9.37 -7.29
CA ILE A 494 -7.65 8.47 -6.35
C ILE A 494 -6.46 9.18 -5.67
N TYR A 495 -6.47 9.26 -4.34
CA TYR A 495 -5.36 9.82 -3.55
C TYR A 495 -4.10 8.95 -3.54
N GLN A 496 -4.24 7.66 -3.23
CA GLN A 496 -3.13 6.71 -3.08
C GLN A 496 -3.20 5.63 -4.17
N PHE A 497 -2.95 6.05 -5.42
CA PHE A 497 -3.14 5.25 -6.63
C PHE A 497 -2.59 3.82 -6.51
N GLY A 498 -1.32 3.69 -6.11
CA GLY A 498 -0.66 2.38 -5.99
C GLY A 498 -1.27 1.42 -4.97
N ASN A 499 -1.95 1.92 -3.93
CA ASN A 499 -2.63 1.09 -2.94
C ASN A 499 -4.08 0.82 -3.32
N ASN A 500 -4.79 1.81 -3.85
CA ASN A 500 -6.20 1.66 -4.24
C ASN A 500 -6.34 0.79 -5.51
N ALA A 501 -5.65 1.14 -6.59
CA ALA A 501 -5.79 0.45 -7.87
C ALA A 501 -5.20 -0.97 -7.86
N TYR A 502 -4.07 -1.18 -7.16
CA TYR A 502 -3.32 -2.44 -7.17
C TYR A 502 -3.45 -3.19 -5.84
N GLY A 503 -2.95 -2.58 -4.75
CA GLY A 503 -2.67 -3.26 -3.49
C GLY A 503 -3.91 -3.81 -2.77
N LYS A 504 -4.90 -2.96 -2.52
CA LYS A 504 -6.12 -3.32 -1.77
C LYS A 504 -6.96 -4.32 -2.56
N THR A 505 -7.07 -4.15 -3.87
CA THR A 505 -7.76 -5.11 -4.74
C THR A 505 -7.08 -6.47 -4.73
N SER A 506 -5.77 -6.53 -4.96
CA SER A 506 -5.00 -7.78 -4.94
C SER A 506 -5.08 -8.49 -3.59
N ALA A 507 -5.01 -7.73 -2.48
CA ALA A 507 -5.22 -8.26 -1.14
C ALA A 507 -6.63 -8.78 -0.93
N ALA A 508 -7.67 -8.05 -1.36
CA ALA A 508 -9.06 -8.47 -1.24
C ALA A 508 -9.33 -9.78 -2.01
N LEU A 509 -8.80 -9.93 -3.23
CA LEU A 509 -8.94 -11.15 -4.01
C LEU A 509 -8.19 -12.33 -3.39
N ASN A 510 -7.00 -12.11 -2.84
CA ASN A 510 -6.31 -13.16 -2.07
C ASN A 510 -7.07 -13.52 -0.80
N VAL A 511 -7.63 -12.56 -0.06
CA VAL A 511 -8.49 -12.85 1.09
C VAL A 511 -9.71 -13.69 0.68
N LEU A 512 -10.36 -13.38 -0.45
CA LEU A 512 -11.45 -14.20 -0.96
C LEU A 512 -10.99 -15.63 -1.26
N ARG A 513 -9.87 -15.77 -1.95
CA ARG A 513 -9.32 -17.06 -2.37
C ARG A 513 -8.84 -17.91 -1.20
N GLU A 514 -8.09 -17.32 -0.26
CA GLU A 514 -7.46 -18.02 0.86
C GLU A 514 -8.44 -18.24 2.03
N VAL A 515 -9.31 -17.27 2.31
CA VAL A 515 -10.11 -17.23 3.55
C VAL A 515 -11.60 -17.43 3.31
N VAL A 516 -12.20 -16.90 2.25
CA VAL A 516 -13.67 -16.92 2.10
C VAL A 516 -14.17 -18.11 1.29
N MET A 517 -13.65 -18.30 0.07
CA MET A 517 -14.15 -19.25 -0.93
C MET A 517 -13.31 -20.52 -1.02
N GLY A 518 -12.02 -20.44 -0.72
CA GLY A 518 -11.05 -21.49 -1.03
C GLY A 518 -10.59 -21.45 -2.49
N HIS A 519 -9.44 -22.08 -2.77
CA HIS A 519 -8.75 -21.99 -4.07
C HIS A 519 -9.60 -22.46 -5.23
N GLN A 520 -10.15 -23.68 -5.15
CA GLN A 520 -10.88 -24.28 -6.27
C GLN A 520 -12.08 -23.43 -6.70
N LEU A 521 -12.94 -23.07 -5.74
CA LEU A 521 -14.16 -22.32 -6.02
C LEU A 521 -13.87 -20.90 -6.53
N PHE A 522 -12.87 -20.23 -5.95
CA PHE A 522 -12.43 -18.92 -6.42
C PHE A 522 -11.84 -19.00 -7.82
N ASP A 523 -10.91 -19.94 -8.07
CA ASP A 523 -10.20 -20.07 -9.34
C ASP A 523 -11.19 -20.40 -10.48
N ASP A 524 -12.18 -21.28 -10.24
CA ASP A 524 -13.23 -21.61 -11.21
C ASP A 524 -14.15 -20.42 -11.51
N ALA A 525 -14.52 -19.64 -10.49
CA ALA A 525 -15.36 -18.44 -10.66
C ALA A 525 -14.62 -17.31 -11.40
N PHE A 526 -13.36 -17.05 -11.02
CA PHE A 526 -12.50 -16.06 -11.68
C PHE A 526 -12.24 -16.42 -13.14
N LYS A 527 -11.97 -17.70 -13.40
CA LYS A 527 -11.84 -18.26 -14.74
C LYS A 527 -13.13 -18.11 -15.56
N THR A 528 -14.28 -18.31 -14.94
CA THR A 528 -15.59 -18.12 -15.57
C THR A 528 -15.79 -16.67 -15.99
N TYR A 529 -15.45 -15.70 -15.13
CA TYR A 529 -15.47 -14.28 -15.46
C TYR A 529 -14.59 -13.96 -16.67
N ALA A 530 -13.32 -14.39 -16.63
CA ALA A 530 -12.38 -14.14 -17.70
C ALA A 530 -12.87 -14.72 -19.04
N ASN A 531 -13.49 -15.92 -19.03
CA ASN A 531 -14.04 -16.53 -20.24
C ASN A 531 -15.30 -15.83 -20.77
N ARG A 532 -16.22 -15.41 -19.89
CA ARG A 532 -17.43 -14.65 -20.27
C ARG A 532 -17.07 -13.37 -21.01
N TRP A 533 -16.08 -12.65 -20.48
CA TRP A 533 -15.69 -11.32 -20.93
C TRP A 533 -14.46 -11.27 -21.84
N LYS A 534 -13.94 -12.42 -22.26
CA LYS A 534 -12.90 -12.51 -23.29
C LYS A 534 -13.36 -11.78 -24.57
N PHE A 535 -12.54 -10.83 -25.02
CA PHE A 535 -12.78 -9.93 -26.15
C PHE A 535 -14.05 -9.07 -26.03
N LYS A 536 -14.38 -8.64 -24.81
CA LYS A 536 -15.56 -7.80 -24.48
C LYS A 536 -15.24 -6.76 -23.40
N HIS A 537 -16.22 -5.90 -23.10
CA HIS A 537 -16.10 -4.77 -22.17
C HIS A 537 -16.90 -4.97 -20.87
N PRO A 538 -16.31 -5.61 -19.83
CA PRO A 538 -16.98 -5.78 -18.54
C PRO A 538 -17.00 -4.48 -17.72
N THR A 539 -17.99 -4.40 -16.83
CA THR A 539 -18.04 -3.45 -15.72
C THR A 539 -17.75 -4.16 -14.38
N PRO A 540 -17.49 -3.42 -13.28
CA PRO A 540 -17.37 -4.01 -11.93
C PRO A 540 -18.50 -4.95 -11.55
N VAL A 541 -19.74 -4.60 -11.91
CA VAL A 541 -20.94 -5.37 -11.56
C VAL A 541 -20.94 -6.73 -12.25
N ASP A 542 -20.41 -6.83 -13.47
CA ASP A 542 -20.30 -8.08 -14.20
C ASP A 542 -19.30 -9.04 -13.55
N PHE A 543 -18.21 -8.50 -12.99
CA PHE A 543 -17.26 -9.25 -12.17
C PHE A 543 -17.92 -9.75 -10.88
N PHE A 544 -18.53 -8.85 -10.09
CA PHE A 544 -19.16 -9.21 -8.82
C PHE A 544 -20.24 -10.29 -8.99
N ARG A 545 -21.14 -10.11 -9.96
CA ARG A 545 -22.19 -11.10 -10.29
C ARG A 545 -21.61 -12.42 -10.74
N THR A 546 -20.57 -12.42 -11.59
CA THR A 546 -19.97 -13.68 -12.03
C THR A 546 -19.32 -14.43 -10.87
N MET A 547 -18.63 -13.72 -9.98
CA MET A 547 -18.01 -14.34 -8.81
C MET A 547 -19.04 -15.00 -7.91
N GLU A 548 -20.21 -14.38 -7.69
CA GLU A 548 -21.31 -14.98 -6.89
C GLU A 548 -22.03 -16.11 -7.62
N ASP A 549 -22.42 -15.89 -8.88
CA ASP A 549 -23.15 -16.84 -9.72
C ASP A 549 -22.37 -18.15 -9.92
N ALA A 550 -21.07 -18.06 -10.22
CA ALA A 550 -20.24 -19.22 -10.48
C ALA A 550 -19.79 -19.96 -9.21
N SER A 551 -19.94 -19.33 -8.03
CA SER A 551 -19.49 -19.92 -6.76
C SER A 551 -20.60 -20.34 -5.81
N ALA A 552 -21.82 -19.84 -6.01
CA ALA A 552 -22.93 -19.96 -5.05
C ALA A 552 -22.59 -19.41 -3.64
N VAL A 553 -21.72 -18.40 -3.56
CA VAL A 553 -21.37 -17.69 -2.32
C VAL A 553 -21.95 -16.27 -2.37
N ASP A 554 -22.68 -15.87 -1.33
CA ASP A 554 -23.09 -14.47 -1.12
C ASP A 554 -21.88 -13.64 -0.69
N LEU A 555 -21.47 -12.71 -1.57
CA LEU A 555 -20.29 -11.86 -1.42
C LEU A 555 -20.68 -10.38 -1.30
N ASP A 556 -21.97 -10.04 -1.22
CA ASP A 556 -22.44 -8.66 -1.14
C ASP A 556 -21.86 -7.92 0.07
N TRP A 557 -21.72 -8.60 1.20
CA TRP A 557 -21.05 -8.07 2.39
C TRP A 557 -19.57 -7.77 2.14
N PHE A 558 -18.90 -8.61 1.35
CA PHE A 558 -17.47 -8.50 1.04
C PHE A 558 -17.23 -7.34 0.07
N TRP A 559 -17.96 -7.32 -1.05
CA TRP A 559 -17.87 -6.23 -2.04
C TRP A 559 -18.19 -4.89 -1.40
N ARG A 560 -19.28 -4.81 -0.62
CA ARG A 560 -19.63 -3.58 0.11
C ARG A 560 -18.49 -3.09 0.98
N ALA A 561 -17.92 -3.97 1.81
CA ALA A 561 -16.90 -3.59 2.77
C ALA A 561 -15.56 -3.24 2.10
N TRP A 562 -15.06 -4.08 1.19
CA TRP A 562 -13.75 -3.89 0.58
C TRP A 562 -13.72 -2.85 -0.53
N PHE A 563 -14.77 -2.76 -1.35
CA PHE A 563 -14.78 -1.98 -2.59
C PHE A 563 -15.49 -0.63 -2.46
N TYR A 564 -16.58 -0.56 -1.68
CA TYR A 564 -17.40 0.64 -1.56
C TYR A 564 -17.10 1.47 -0.30
N THR A 565 -16.18 1.04 0.57
CA THR A 565 -15.78 1.80 1.76
C THR A 565 -14.27 1.90 1.92
N THR A 566 -13.83 2.79 2.80
CA THR A 566 -12.45 2.87 3.27
C THR A 566 -12.22 2.05 4.55
N ASP A 567 -13.23 1.34 5.04
CA ASP A 567 -13.17 0.56 6.27
C ASP A 567 -11.97 -0.42 6.28
N TYR A 568 -11.60 -0.85 7.48
CA TYR A 568 -10.52 -1.80 7.74
C TYR A 568 -10.98 -2.98 8.59
N VAL A 569 -10.16 -4.03 8.64
CA VAL A 569 -10.36 -5.22 9.48
C VAL A 569 -9.68 -4.98 10.83
N ASP A 570 -10.40 -5.20 11.92
CA ASP A 570 -9.90 -5.20 13.30
C ASP A 570 -10.88 -6.01 14.16
N ILE A 571 -10.48 -7.22 14.54
CA ILE A 571 -11.28 -8.19 15.30
C ILE A 571 -10.52 -8.64 16.54
N SER A 572 -11.04 -8.27 17.70
CA SER A 572 -10.43 -8.59 18.98
C SER A 572 -11.06 -9.77 19.70
N ILE A 573 -10.25 -10.45 20.54
CA ILE A 573 -10.76 -11.28 21.64
C ILE A 573 -11.05 -10.37 22.83
N LYS A 574 -12.33 -10.05 23.05
CA LYS A 574 -12.76 -9.18 24.14
C LYS A 574 -12.65 -9.89 25.49
N GLU A 575 -13.12 -11.14 25.55
CA GLU A 575 -13.25 -11.87 26.81
C GLU A 575 -13.25 -13.38 26.57
N VAL A 576 -12.64 -14.13 27.50
CA VAL A 576 -12.70 -15.59 27.57
C VAL A 576 -13.09 -15.97 28.99
N LYS A 577 -14.23 -16.65 29.15
CA LYS A 577 -14.71 -17.14 30.45
C LYS A 577 -14.72 -18.66 30.47
N PRO A 578 -14.03 -19.32 31.41
CA PRO A 578 -14.27 -20.73 31.65
C PRO A 578 -15.71 -20.93 32.15
N ILE A 579 -16.34 -22.01 31.72
CA ILE A 579 -17.65 -22.46 32.21
C ILE A 579 -17.40 -23.70 33.06
N TYR A 580 -17.89 -23.69 34.29
CA TYR A 580 -17.78 -24.76 35.27
C TYR A 580 -19.13 -25.44 35.45
N LEU A 581 -19.18 -26.75 35.26
CA LEU A 581 -20.33 -27.60 35.58
C LEU A 581 -20.48 -27.66 37.11
N LEU A 582 -21.66 -27.30 37.62
CA LEU A 582 -21.92 -27.29 39.06
C LEU A 582 -22.71 -28.53 39.49
N PRO A 583 -22.41 -29.10 40.67
CA PRO A 583 -23.20 -30.18 41.25
C PRO A 583 -24.60 -29.71 41.71
N LYS A 584 -24.75 -28.43 42.03
CA LYS A 584 -26.00 -27.77 42.45
C LYS A 584 -25.99 -26.30 42.03
N PRO A 585 -27.14 -25.61 41.88
CA PRO A 585 -27.14 -24.19 41.55
C PRO A 585 -26.51 -23.37 42.69
N ASN A 586 -25.83 -22.27 42.34
CA ASN A 586 -25.40 -21.25 43.30
C ASN A 586 -26.62 -20.45 43.81
N GLU A 587 -26.45 -19.61 44.83
CA GLU A 587 -27.59 -18.91 45.47
C GLU A 587 -28.36 -17.99 44.51
N GLU A 588 -27.66 -17.28 43.64
CA GLU A 588 -28.27 -16.39 42.65
C GLU A 588 -29.08 -17.18 41.61
N LEU A 589 -28.49 -18.24 41.04
CA LEU A 589 -29.15 -19.11 40.08
C LEU A 589 -30.32 -19.87 40.72
N HIS A 590 -30.17 -20.34 41.97
CA HIS A 590 -31.24 -21.00 42.72
C HIS A 590 -32.42 -20.05 42.93
N THR A 591 -32.17 -18.80 43.34
CA THR A 591 -33.20 -17.78 43.52
C THR A 591 -33.92 -17.47 42.21
N TYR A 592 -33.18 -17.29 41.11
CA TYR A 592 -33.75 -17.07 39.78
C TYR A 592 -34.60 -18.26 39.32
N LEU A 593 -34.08 -19.49 39.42
CA LEU A 593 -34.81 -20.69 39.01
C LEU A 593 -36.05 -20.92 39.87
N LYS A 594 -35.97 -20.70 41.18
CA LYS A 594 -37.12 -20.77 42.09
C LYS A 594 -38.19 -19.74 41.73
N SER A 595 -37.80 -18.52 41.35
CA SER A 595 -38.75 -17.49 40.88
C SER A 595 -39.46 -17.88 39.58
N LYS A 596 -38.78 -18.62 38.70
CA LYS A 596 -39.30 -19.02 37.37
C LYS A 596 -40.11 -20.31 37.41
N TYR A 597 -39.76 -21.27 38.27
CA TYR A 597 -40.31 -22.63 38.29
C TYR A 597 -41.09 -22.99 39.56
N GLY A 598 -41.03 -22.16 40.60
CA GLY A 598 -41.87 -22.24 41.81
C GLY A 598 -41.54 -23.35 42.82
N ASP A 599 -40.78 -24.37 42.42
CA ASP A 599 -40.52 -25.57 43.23
C ASP A 599 -39.09 -26.10 43.03
N ASP A 600 -38.36 -26.28 44.14
CA ASP A 600 -36.99 -26.82 44.20
C ASP A 600 -36.89 -28.27 43.69
N SER A 601 -37.96 -29.06 43.82
CA SER A 601 -37.97 -30.46 43.38
C SER A 601 -37.89 -30.58 41.85
N LYS A 602 -38.55 -29.67 41.12
CA LYS A 602 -38.50 -29.58 39.64
C LYS A 602 -37.15 -29.07 39.13
N ILE A 603 -36.47 -28.23 39.90
CA ILE A 603 -35.16 -27.68 39.54
C ILE A 603 -34.07 -28.74 39.68
N LYS A 604 -34.06 -29.48 40.80
CA LYS A 604 -33.03 -30.49 41.11
C LYS A 604 -33.14 -31.77 40.30
N ALA A 605 -34.30 -32.08 39.70
CA ALA A 605 -34.53 -33.34 39.01
C ALA A 605 -34.25 -33.32 37.49
N SER A 606 -34.13 -32.16 36.85
CA SER A 606 -34.12 -32.09 35.37
C SER A 606 -33.18 -31.06 34.74
N MET A 607 -32.32 -30.39 35.53
CA MET A 607 -31.46 -29.32 35.02
C MET A 607 -29.98 -29.57 35.30
N VAL A 608 -29.16 -29.14 34.35
CA VAL A 608 -27.70 -29.10 34.46
C VAL A 608 -27.30 -27.65 34.77
N PHE A 609 -26.48 -27.46 35.79
CA PHE A 609 -26.11 -26.14 36.29
C PHE A 609 -24.68 -25.78 35.88
N SER A 610 -24.43 -24.51 35.58
CA SER A 610 -23.09 -24.04 35.24
C SER A 610 -22.83 -22.63 35.76
N SER A 611 -21.57 -22.29 36.02
CA SER A 611 -21.13 -20.94 36.37
C SER A 611 -19.87 -20.51 35.61
N PHE A 612 -19.63 -19.20 35.54
CA PHE A 612 -18.38 -18.63 35.05
C PHE A 612 -17.34 -18.40 36.16
N ASP A 613 -17.73 -18.53 37.44
CA ASP A 613 -16.82 -18.37 38.57
C ASP A 613 -16.45 -19.74 39.18
N LYS A 614 -15.15 -20.01 39.27
CA LYS A 614 -14.64 -21.26 39.86
C LYS A 614 -15.02 -21.39 41.33
N LYS A 615 -15.23 -20.27 42.03
CA LYS A 615 -15.62 -20.25 43.47
C LYS A 615 -16.97 -20.92 43.71
N ASP A 616 -17.87 -20.90 42.72
CA ASP A 616 -19.21 -21.48 42.84
C ASP A 616 -19.21 -23.01 42.91
N LEU A 617 -18.09 -23.66 42.60
CA LEU A 617 -17.93 -25.11 42.79
C LEU A 617 -17.91 -25.52 44.28
N GLY A 618 -17.55 -24.60 45.18
CA GLY A 618 -17.30 -24.88 46.61
C GLY A 618 -16.01 -25.67 46.87
N THR A 619 -15.42 -25.53 48.06
CA THR A 619 -14.29 -26.37 48.51
C THR A 619 -14.80 -27.75 48.96
N PRO A 620 -14.14 -28.88 48.61
CA PRO A 620 -12.82 -29.03 48.00
C PRO A 620 -12.81 -29.14 46.46
N LEU A 621 -13.97 -29.10 45.78
CA LEU A 621 -14.02 -29.21 44.32
C LEU A 621 -13.22 -28.08 43.65
N ALA A 622 -13.38 -26.84 44.09
CA ALA A 622 -12.66 -25.69 43.50
C ALA A 622 -11.11 -25.87 43.52
N GLU A 623 -10.57 -26.60 44.49
CA GLU A 623 -9.12 -26.86 44.64
C GLU A 623 -8.64 -28.04 43.76
N THR A 624 -9.49 -29.04 43.58
CA THR A 624 -9.17 -30.29 42.88
C THR A 624 -9.75 -30.38 41.46
N PHE A 625 -10.53 -29.38 41.04
CA PHE A 625 -11.23 -29.37 39.77
C PHE A 625 -10.23 -29.36 38.61
N SER A 626 -10.17 -30.49 37.91
CA SER A 626 -9.40 -30.68 36.68
C SER A 626 -10.25 -30.61 35.42
N GLY A 627 -11.55 -30.31 35.52
CA GLY A 627 -12.43 -30.13 34.36
C GLY A 627 -13.91 -30.48 34.57
N ASN A 628 -14.74 -30.09 33.59
CA ASN A 628 -16.17 -30.36 33.42
C ASN A 628 -16.46 -31.83 33.13
N LYS A 629 -16.28 -32.68 34.13
CA LYS A 629 -16.56 -34.11 33.99
C LYS A 629 -18.06 -34.38 34.14
N ILE A 630 -18.58 -35.38 33.42
CA ILE A 630 -20.00 -35.79 33.52
C ILE A 630 -20.34 -36.12 34.98
N GLU A 631 -19.38 -36.68 35.71
CA GLU A 631 -19.46 -37.02 37.13
C GLU A 631 -19.74 -35.84 38.06
N THR A 632 -19.54 -34.62 37.60
CA THR A 632 -19.84 -33.42 38.39
C THR A 632 -21.33 -33.11 38.47
N SER A 633 -22.18 -33.70 37.61
CA SER A 633 -23.65 -33.52 37.64
C SER A 633 -24.36 -34.86 37.76
N GLU A 634 -24.94 -35.12 38.94
CA GLU A 634 -25.72 -36.34 39.21
C GLU A 634 -26.92 -36.47 38.27
N VAL A 635 -27.58 -35.36 37.95
CA VAL A 635 -28.70 -35.30 37.01
C VAL A 635 -28.26 -35.68 35.60
N LEU A 636 -27.12 -35.15 35.14
CA LEU A 636 -26.56 -35.50 33.83
C LEU A 636 -26.13 -36.98 33.78
N GLN A 637 -25.49 -37.47 34.83
CA GLN A 637 -25.12 -38.88 34.96
C GLN A 637 -26.34 -39.81 34.94
N ALA A 638 -27.39 -39.49 35.69
CA ALA A 638 -28.63 -40.26 35.73
C ALA A 638 -29.27 -40.29 34.34
N TYR A 639 -29.44 -39.12 33.71
CA TYR A 639 -29.98 -39.01 32.35
C TYR A 639 -29.20 -39.87 31.35
N ILE A 640 -27.86 -39.81 31.38
CA ILE A 640 -27.02 -40.59 30.46
C ILE A 640 -27.18 -42.10 30.70
N ARG A 641 -27.17 -42.55 31.97
CA ARG A 641 -27.34 -43.98 32.32
C ARG A 641 -28.71 -44.53 31.96
N GLU A 642 -29.76 -43.72 32.09
CA GLU A 642 -31.14 -44.13 31.81
C GLU A 642 -31.48 -44.15 30.32
N ASN A 643 -30.83 -43.31 29.51
CA ASN A 643 -31.20 -43.09 28.10
C ASN A 643 -30.22 -43.70 27.08
N TYR A 644 -29.01 -44.13 27.49
CA TYR A 644 -27.99 -44.61 26.55
C TYR A 644 -27.29 -45.88 27.04
N ALA A 645 -27.02 -46.81 26.12
CA ALA A 645 -26.27 -48.03 26.44
C ALA A 645 -24.76 -47.73 26.64
N PRO A 646 -24.02 -48.54 27.44
CA PRO A 646 -22.59 -48.32 27.66
C PRO A 646 -21.72 -48.22 26.40
N LYS A 647 -22.12 -48.89 25.30
CA LYS A 647 -21.44 -48.81 24.01
C LYS A 647 -21.66 -47.47 23.28
N GLU A 648 -22.76 -46.79 23.56
CA GLU A 648 -23.11 -45.48 22.98
C GLU A 648 -22.45 -44.35 23.75
N ILE A 649 -22.37 -44.46 25.08
CA ILE A 649 -21.67 -43.50 25.96
C ILE A 649 -20.19 -43.38 25.55
N LYS A 650 -19.54 -44.49 25.16
CA LYS A 650 -18.16 -44.48 24.65
C LYS A 650 -17.96 -43.66 23.37
N LYS A 651 -19.03 -43.28 22.67
CA LYS A 651 -18.99 -42.43 21.47
C LYS A 651 -19.19 -40.95 21.80
N PHE A 652 -19.52 -40.60 23.05
CA PHE A 652 -19.68 -39.20 23.44
C PHE A 652 -18.32 -38.49 23.40
N ARG A 653 -18.33 -37.23 22.98
CA ARG A 653 -17.12 -36.42 22.96
C ARG A 653 -16.61 -36.26 24.40
N PRO A 654 -15.35 -36.59 24.70
CA PRO A 654 -14.77 -36.31 26.01
C PRO A 654 -14.64 -34.80 26.17
N ILE A 655 -15.37 -34.23 27.12
CA ILE A 655 -15.33 -32.80 27.45
C ILE A 655 -14.82 -32.68 28.88
N SER A 656 -13.78 -31.89 29.06
CA SER A 656 -13.23 -31.54 30.38
C SER A 656 -13.12 -30.03 30.54
N TYR A 657 -13.16 -29.23 29.48
CA TYR A 657 -13.04 -27.79 29.57
C TYR A 657 -14.06 -27.14 28.64
N ILE A 658 -14.72 -26.09 29.11
CA ILE A 658 -15.69 -25.33 28.34
C ILE A 658 -15.36 -23.84 28.53
N TYR A 659 -15.35 -23.08 27.45
CA TYR A 659 -15.05 -21.65 27.45
C TYR A 659 -16.12 -20.90 26.64
N GLU A 660 -16.60 -19.77 27.15
CA GLU A 660 -17.30 -18.75 26.36
C GLU A 660 -16.31 -17.68 25.92
N LEU A 661 -16.20 -17.47 24.61
CA LEU A 661 -15.40 -16.42 23.99
C LEU A 661 -16.33 -15.33 23.49
N THR A 662 -15.99 -14.08 23.79
CA THR A 662 -16.60 -12.89 23.19
C THR A 662 -15.62 -12.25 22.22
N PHE A 663 -16.02 -12.16 20.96
CA PHE A 663 -15.30 -11.43 19.91
C PHE A 663 -15.95 -10.07 19.69
N GLU A 664 -15.15 -9.07 19.36
CA GLU A 664 -15.60 -7.72 19.03
C GLU A 664 -14.97 -7.26 17.72
N LYS A 665 -15.82 -6.79 16.80
CA LYS A 665 -15.40 -6.23 15.52
C LYS A 665 -15.28 -4.71 15.67
N ILE A 666 -14.06 -4.24 15.88
CA ILE A 666 -13.72 -2.83 16.05
C ILE A 666 -13.70 -2.14 14.67
N GLY A 667 -13.16 -2.85 13.67
CA GLY A 667 -13.11 -2.40 12.28
C GLY A 667 -14.47 -2.43 11.57
N GLY A 668 -14.57 -1.75 10.43
CA GLY A 668 -15.79 -1.73 9.63
C GLY A 668 -16.01 -2.97 8.75
N ILE A 669 -14.94 -3.71 8.42
CA ILE A 669 -15.00 -4.87 7.52
C ILE A 669 -15.30 -6.16 8.30
N PRO A 670 -16.47 -6.80 8.12
CA PRO A 670 -16.71 -8.13 8.66
C PRO A 670 -15.82 -9.17 7.99
N MET A 671 -15.25 -10.09 8.78
CA MET A 671 -14.39 -11.16 8.29
C MET A 671 -14.67 -12.49 9.00
N PRO A 672 -14.37 -13.65 8.38
CA PRO A 672 -14.27 -14.92 9.09
C PRO A 672 -13.29 -14.82 10.27
N ILE A 673 -13.58 -15.50 11.38
CA ILE A 673 -12.63 -15.61 12.50
C ILE A 673 -11.83 -16.90 12.30
N LEU A 674 -10.54 -16.76 12.05
CA LEU A 674 -9.56 -17.86 12.02
C LEU A 674 -8.97 -17.99 13.42
N LEU A 675 -9.41 -18.96 14.21
CA LEU A 675 -9.04 -19.10 15.62
C LEU A 675 -8.13 -20.32 15.82
N GLU A 676 -6.88 -20.09 16.22
CA GLU A 676 -5.99 -21.15 16.72
C GLU A 676 -6.17 -21.30 18.24
N LEU A 677 -6.35 -22.54 18.68
CA LEU A 677 -6.31 -22.97 20.07
C LEU A 677 -4.93 -23.56 20.36
N THR A 678 -4.31 -23.19 21.48
CA THR A 678 -3.14 -23.90 22.00
C THR A 678 -3.49 -24.59 23.30
N TYR A 679 -3.29 -25.91 23.34
CA TYR A 679 -3.49 -26.74 24.50
C TYR A 679 -2.26 -26.72 25.42
N LYS A 680 -2.47 -27.04 26.70
CA LYS A 680 -1.40 -27.08 27.71
C LYS A 680 -0.26 -28.04 27.39
N ASP A 681 -0.52 -29.09 26.61
CA ASP A 681 0.48 -30.05 26.17
C ASP A 681 1.26 -29.60 24.91
N GLY A 682 1.00 -28.39 24.41
CA GLY A 682 1.64 -27.80 23.24
C GLY A 682 0.96 -28.13 21.91
N THR A 683 -0.06 -29.00 21.89
CA THR A 683 -0.83 -29.28 20.66
C THR A 683 -1.73 -28.09 20.28
N THR A 684 -2.07 -27.97 18.99
CA THR A 684 -2.93 -26.90 18.48
C THR A 684 -4.14 -27.44 17.72
N GLU A 685 -5.21 -26.64 17.67
CA GLU A 685 -6.41 -26.90 16.86
C GLU A 685 -6.91 -25.61 16.23
N ASP A 686 -7.22 -25.64 14.93
CA ASP A 686 -7.74 -24.49 14.20
C ASP A 686 -9.25 -24.57 14.02
N ILE A 687 -9.94 -23.49 14.33
CA ILE A 687 -11.38 -23.33 14.15
C ILE A 687 -11.65 -22.13 13.25
N LYS A 688 -12.42 -22.33 12.18
CA LYS A 688 -12.84 -21.27 11.28
C LYS A 688 -14.33 -20.98 11.45
N TYR A 689 -14.66 -19.76 11.88
CA TYR A 689 -16.03 -19.26 11.87
C TYR A 689 -16.28 -18.39 10.63
N PRO A 690 -17.41 -18.57 9.91
CA PRO A 690 -17.69 -17.78 8.71
C PRO A 690 -17.99 -16.31 9.05
N ALA A 691 -17.85 -15.40 8.08
CA ALA A 691 -18.23 -13.99 8.29
C ALA A 691 -19.71 -13.81 8.71
N MET A 692 -20.58 -14.77 8.38
CA MET A 692 -22.01 -14.73 8.72
C MET A 692 -22.32 -14.73 10.22
N ILE A 693 -21.32 -14.97 11.09
CA ILE A 693 -21.47 -14.80 12.53
C ILE A 693 -21.90 -13.36 12.90
N TRP A 694 -21.49 -12.35 12.12
CA TRP A 694 -21.75 -10.93 12.37
C TRP A 694 -23.15 -10.47 11.92
N ARG A 695 -23.90 -11.27 11.15
CA ARG A 695 -25.14 -10.84 10.45
C ARG A 695 -26.27 -10.29 11.35
N LYS A 696 -26.35 -10.81 12.58
CA LYS A 696 -27.37 -10.41 13.58
C LYS A 696 -26.83 -9.39 14.59
N ASN A 697 -25.51 -9.33 14.73
CA ASN A 697 -24.82 -8.38 15.60
C ASN A 697 -23.45 -8.08 14.99
N ASP A 698 -23.37 -6.96 14.27
CA ASP A 698 -22.17 -6.54 13.54
C ASP A 698 -21.08 -5.97 14.47
N LYS A 699 -21.33 -5.89 15.78
CA LYS A 699 -20.35 -5.37 16.75
C LYS A 699 -19.68 -6.47 17.56
N SER A 700 -20.44 -7.45 18.02
CA SER A 700 -19.90 -8.49 18.91
C SER A 700 -20.65 -9.82 18.78
N VAL A 701 -19.91 -10.91 18.90
CA VAL A 701 -20.43 -12.27 18.82
C VAL A 701 -19.83 -13.14 19.92
N ARG A 702 -20.62 -14.07 20.46
CA ARG A 702 -20.19 -15.03 21.47
C ARG A 702 -20.12 -16.45 20.91
N ARG A 703 -19.11 -17.22 21.28
CA ARG A 703 -18.95 -18.63 20.90
C ARG A 703 -18.55 -19.47 22.11
N ILE A 704 -19.05 -20.70 22.16
CA ILE A 704 -18.70 -21.67 23.20
C ILE A 704 -17.79 -22.72 22.58
N ILE A 705 -16.66 -22.99 23.24
CA ILE A 705 -15.68 -23.99 22.83
C ILE A 705 -15.57 -25.03 23.94
N SER A 706 -15.71 -26.31 23.60
CA SER A 706 -15.54 -27.44 24.51
C SER A 706 -14.37 -28.31 24.08
N ALA A 707 -13.50 -28.69 25.01
CA ALA A 707 -12.32 -29.50 24.75
C ALA A 707 -12.08 -30.55 25.85
N GLU A 708 -11.36 -31.62 25.51
CA GLU A 708 -10.89 -32.64 26.47
C GLU A 708 -9.69 -32.14 27.28
N LYS A 709 -8.84 -31.31 26.66
CA LYS A 709 -7.60 -30.77 27.23
C LYS A 709 -7.74 -29.30 27.57
N GLU A 710 -6.97 -28.83 28.54
CA GLU A 710 -6.95 -27.43 28.96
C GLU A 710 -6.41 -26.54 27.83
N ILE A 711 -7.15 -25.49 27.46
CA ILE A 711 -6.72 -24.49 26.48
C ILE A 711 -6.04 -23.36 27.24
N VAL A 712 -4.79 -23.06 26.86
CA VAL A 712 -3.96 -22.03 27.50
C VAL A 712 -3.82 -20.77 26.65
N LYS A 713 -4.17 -20.83 25.36
CA LYS A 713 -4.10 -19.69 24.44
C LYS A 713 -5.17 -19.77 23.37
N PHE A 714 -5.75 -18.61 23.04
CA PHE A 714 -6.57 -18.37 21.86
C PHE A 714 -5.90 -17.29 21.02
N GLN A 715 -5.80 -17.50 19.71
CA GLN A 715 -5.23 -16.52 18.79
C GLN A 715 -6.06 -16.39 17.52
N ILE A 716 -6.44 -15.16 17.17
CA ILE A 716 -7.09 -14.83 15.89
C ILE A 716 -6.02 -14.58 14.82
N ASP A 717 -6.26 -15.12 13.63
CA ASP A 717 -5.54 -14.84 12.39
C ASP A 717 -4.01 -14.91 12.52
N LYS A 718 -3.51 -16.02 13.06
CA LYS A 718 -2.07 -16.26 13.30
C LYS A 718 -1.21 -16.01 12.06
N ASP A 719 -1.70 -16.43 10.90
CA ASP A 719 -0.99 -16.32 9.63
C ASP A 719 -1.24 -14.98 8.91
N GLN A 720 -2.02 -14.08 9.51
CA GLN A 720 -2.32 -12.72 9.02
C GLN A 720 -2.96 -12.72 7.62
N LEU A 721 -3.93 -13.62 7.42
CA LEU A 721 -4.65 -13.84 6.18
C LEU A 721 -5.84 -12.89 5.98
N THR A 722 -6.23 -12.11 7.00
CA THR A 722 -7.42 -11.24 6.93
C THR A 722 -7.14 -9.75 6.79
N ALA A 723 -5.85 -9.34 6.84
CA ALA A 723 -5.42 -7.94 6.89
C ALA A 723 -5.90 -7.16 8.13
N ASP A 724 -5.98 -7.84 9.27
CA ASP A 724 -6.25 -7.20 10.55
C ASP A 724 -5.18 -6.14 10.86
N ILE A 725 -5.61 -4.92 11.16
CA ILE A 725 -4.70 -3.79 11.38
C ILE A 725 -4.11 -3.73 12.80
N ASP A 726 -4.66 -4.50 13.75
CA ASP A 726 -4.21 -4.55 15.14
C ASP A 726 -4.16 -5.99 15.67
N THR A 727 -3.03 -6.66 15.43
CA THR A 727 -2.82 -8.03 15.90
C THR A 727 -2.57 -8.14 17.40
N THR A 728 -2.39 -7.02 18.13
CA THR A 728 -2.14 -7.05 19.58
C THR A 728 -3.38 -7.47 20.37
N ASN A 729 -4.56 -7.23 19.80
CA ASN A 729 -5.84 -7.55 20.41
C ASN A 729 -6.41 -8.93 20.00
N ASN A 730 -5.65 -9.68 19.18
CA ASN A 730 -6.02 -10.99 18.64
C ASN A 730 -5.71 -12.17 19.58
N ILE A 731 -5.03 -11.94 20.72
CA ILE A 731 -4.50 -13.02 21.57
C ILE A 731 -5.09 -12.96 22.98
N TRP A 732 -5.46 -14.14 23.50
CA TRP A 732 -5.78 -14.37 24.90
C TRP A 732 -4.94 -15.53 25.47
N PRO A 733 -4.45 -15.47 26.73
CA PRO A 733 -4.47 -14.29 27.59
C PRO A 733 -3.67 -13.17 26.93
N LYS A 734 -4.10 -11.91 27.10
CA LYS A 734 -3.33 -10.78 26.62
C LYS A 734 -1.94 -10.93 27.23
N LYS A 735 -0.90 -10.97 26.40
CA LYS A 735 0.46 -10.83 26.93
C LYS A 735 0.44 -9.57 27.80
N GLU A 736 1.08 -9.62 28.97
CA GLU A 736 1.44 -8.39 29.69
C GLU A 736 2.45 -7.63 28.83
N GLU A 737 1.96 -7.05 27.75
CA GLU A 737 2.58 -5.90 27.16
C GLU A 737 2.43 -4.82 28.22
N LYS A 738 3.56 -4.36 28.75
CA LYS A 738 3.65 -2.96 29.11
C LYS A 738 3.16 -2.22 27.87
N LYS A 739 1.90 -1.78 27.90
CA LYS A 739 1.32 -0.93 26.86
C LYS A 739 2.27 0.26 26.73
N GLU A 740 3.16 0.21 25.74
CA GLU A 740 3.74 1.42 25.21
C GLU A 740 2.65 2.05 24.36
N PRO A 741 2.17 3.25 24.71
CA PRO A 741 1.09 3.85 23.93
C PRO A 741 1.53 4.14 22.49
N ASP A 742 0.59 4.09 21.55
CA ASP A 742 0.80 4.49 20.15
C ASP A 742 0.84 6.03 20.09
N PHE A 743 2.03 6.61 19.85
CA PHE A 743 2.27 8.07 19.87
C PHE A 743 2.49 8.70 18.50
N ASP A 744 2.32 7.96 17.40
CA ASP A 744 2.52 8.54 16.06
C ASP A 744 1.40 9.50 15.64
N GLU A 745 0.20 9.40 16.21
CA GLU A 745 -0.88 10.38 16.02
C GLU A 745 -0.68 11.72 16.77
N ILE A 746 0.25 11.79 17.73
CA ILE A 746 0.38 12.91 18.67
C ILE A 746 1.32 14.03 18.14
N LYS A 747 1.87 13.89 16.93
CA LYS A 747 2.82 14.84 16.30
C LYS A 747 2.21 16.14 15.74
N LYS A 748 0.90 16.40 15.89
CA LYS A 748 0.27 17.64 15.41
C LYS A 748 -0.16 18.55 16.57
N GLY A 749 0.74 19.46 16.97
CA GLY A 749 0.34 20.80 17.42
C GLY A 749 0.31 21.12 18.92
N ALA A 750 1.01 20.41 19.82
CA ALA A 750 1.47 20.96 21.10
C ALA A 750 2.97 20.75 21.19
N GLY A 751 3.71 21.67 21.81
CA GLY A 751 5.18 21.62 21.85
C GLY A 751 5.70 20.22 22.18
N ASN A 752 6.43 19.61 21.24
CA ASN A 752 6.83 18.19 21.30
C ASN A 752 7.51 17.82 22.63
N LEU A 753 8.27 18.75 23.23
CA LEU A 753 8.94 18.53 24.50
C LEU A 753 7.99 18.42 25.70
N GLY A 754 6.94 19.24 25.77
CA GLY A 754 5.98 19.21 26.89
C GLY A 754 5.20 17.90 26.94
N LEU A 755 4.80 17.39 25.77
CA LEU A 755 4.17 16.08 25.66
C LEU A 755 5.16 14.94 25.93
N SER A 756 6.43 15.07 25.53
CA SER A 756 7.46 14.08 25.90
C SER A 756 7.69 14.03 27.41
N ILE A 757 7.74 15.17 28.10
CA ILE A 757 7.86 15.23 29.57
C ILE A 757 6.65 14.58 30.23
N ALA A 758 5.44 14.96 29.81
CA ALA A 758 4.19 14.38 30.30
C ALA A 758 4.17 12.85 30.13
N LYS A 759 4.57 12.36 28.96
CA LYS A 759 4.68 10.93 28.66
C LYS A 759 5.69 10.26 29.60
N GLY A 760 6.88 10.84 29.76
CA GLY A 760 7.89 10.32 30.67
C GLY A 760 7.37 10.18 32.10
N LEU A 761 6.67 11.21 32.60
CA LEU A 761 6.10 11.24 33.95
C LEU A 761 5.03 10.15 34.15
N VAL A 762 4.15 9.97 33.17
CA VAL A 762 3.09 8.94 33.21
C VAL A 762 3.69 7.53 33.12
N VAL A 763 4.59 7.29 32.15
CA VAL A 763 5.17 5.95 31.90
C VAL A 763 6.05 5.46 33.05
N ASN A 764 6.76 6.37 33.73
CA ASN A 764 7.64 6.03 34.85
C ASN A 764 6.96 6.17 36.23
N ASP A 765 5.61 6.23 36.27
CA ASP A 765 4.80 6.36 37.49
C ASP A 765 5.36 7.40 38.47
N SER A 766 5.73 8.56 37.92
CA SER A 766 6.46 9.61 38.64
C SER A 766 5.54 10.70 39.22
N ILE A 767 4.23 10.52 39.07
CA ILE A 767 3.20 11.53 39.39
C ILE A 767 1.96 10.88 40.02
N THR A 768 1.32 11.60 40.95
CA THR A 768 0.01 11.23 41.49
C THR A 768 -1.13 11.83 40.67
N THR A 769 -0.93 13.02 40.10
CA THR A 769 -1.89 13.73 39.27
C THR A 769 -1.16 14.65 38.31
N LEU A 770 -1.63 14.77 37.06
CA LEU A 770 -1.08 15.66 36.05
C LEU A 770 -2.17 16.50 35.39
N TYR A 771 -1.99 17.81 35.37
CA TYR A 771 -2.82 18.72 34.59
C TYR A 771 -2.09 19.11 33.30
N LEU A 772 -2.67 18.78 32.15
CA LEU A 772 -2.13 19.17 30.84
C LEU A 772 -2.96 20.29 30.22
N THR A 773 -2.28 21.39 29.90
CA THR A 773 -2.93 22.58 29.35
C THR A 773 -2.65 22.75 27.87
N LYS A 774 -3.69 23.00 27.07
CA LYS A 774 -3.54 23.38 25.65
C LYS A 774 -4.71 24.24 25.19
N ARG A 775 -4.42 25.23 24.33
CA ARG A 775 -5.45 26.11 23.74
C ARG A 775 -6.57 25.34 23.04
N HIS A 776 -6.23 24.26 22.35
CA HIS A 776 -7.17 23.34 21.71
C HIS A 776 -7.07 21.95 22.35
N ILE A 777 -8.02 21.64 23.24
CA ILE A 777 -8.02 20.41 24.05
C ILE A 777 -8.19 19.13 23.22
N SER A 778 -8.78 19.21 22.02
CA SER A 778 -9.00 18.04 21.15
C SER A 778 -7.72 17.26 20.86
N ALA A 779 -6.60 17.97 20.72
CA ALA A 779 -5.30 17.38 20.40
C ALA A 779 -4.57 16.75 21.61
N ILE A 780 -5.12 16.83 22.81
CA ILE A 780 -4.61 16.14 24.01
C ILE A 780 -5.71 15.39 24.76
N LYS A 781 -6.94 15.31 24.23
CA LYS A 781 -8.08 14.76 24.96
C LYS A 781 -7.91 13.30 25.36
N SER A 782 -7.26 12.50 24.50
CA SER A 782 -6.91 11.10 24.80
C SER A 782 -6.01 10.92 26.02
N TRP A 783 -5.38 12.00 26.52
CA TRP A 783 -4.59 11.90 27.74
C TRP A 783 -5.46 11.69 28.99
N GLU A 784 -6.75 12.02 28.97
CA GLU A 784 -7.66 11.72 30.09
C GLU A 784 -7.82 10.21 30.35
N ASP A 785 -7.49 9.37 29.36
CA ASP A 785 -7.58 7.91 29.46
C ASP A 785 -6.57 7.31 30.46
N TYR A 786 -5.54 8.07 30.88
CA TYR A 786 -4.54 7.63 31.85
C TYR A 786 -5.02 7.71 33.32
N GLY A 787 -6.27 8.12 33.59
CA GLY A 787 -6.93 8.05 34.89
C GLY A 787 -6.45 9.05 35.95
N ASN A 788 -5.16 9.40 35.93
CA ASN A 788 -4.53 10.42 36.78
C ASN A 788 -4.16 11.71 36.02
N VAL A 789 -4.60 11.84 34.77
CA VAL A 789 -4.32 13.00 33.91
C VAL A 789 -5.61 13.76 33.61
N TYR A 790 -5.56 15.08 33.78
CA TYR A 790 -6.68 16.00 33.54
C TYR A 790 -6.29 17.01 32.47
N VAL A 791 -7.10 17.16 31.43
CA VAL A 791 -6.81 18.14 30.37
C VAL A 791 -7.69 19.37 30.49
N THR A 792 -7.15 20.53 30.17
CA THR A 792 -7.89 21.80 30.25
C THR A 792 -7.31 22.84 29.29
N SER A 793 -8.13 23.77 28.82
CA SER A 793 -7.64 24.98 28.14
C SER A 793 -7.37 26.14 29.10
N ASP A 794 -7.75 25.98 30.37
CA ASP A 794 -7.62 26.98 31.43
C ASP A 794 -6.32 26.75 32.23
N ASN A 795 -5.33 27.62 31.99
CA ASN A 795 -4.05 27.61 32.70
C ASN A 795 -4.19 27.94 34.19
N ILE A 796 -5.11 28.84 34.57
CA ILE A 796 -5.35 29.23 35.97
C ILE A 796 -5.85 28.02 36.76
N LYS A 797 -6.75 27.23 36.17
CA LYS A 797 -7.25 25.99 36.78
C LYS A 797 -6.11 24.99 37.03
N ALA A 798 -5.21 24.81 36.06
CA ALA A 798 -4.08 23.90 36.20
C ALA A 798 -3.13 24.36 37.31
N VAL A 799 -2.75 25.64 37.34
CA VAL A 799 -1.88 26.19 38.39
C VAL A 799 -2.47 25.99 39.79
N LYS A 800 -3.76 26.28 39.99
CA LYS A 800 -4.42 26.09 41.30
C LYS A 800 -4.41 24.65 41.84
N LYS A 801 -4.23 23.67 40.96
CA LYS A 801 -4.33 22.23 41.24
C LYS A 801 -2.98 21.52 41.14
N SER A 802 -1.87 22.24 41.10
CA SER A 802 -0.54 21.66 40.91
C SER A 802 0.49 22.29 41.84
N ASP A 803 1.33 21.47 42.46
CA ASP A 803 2.43 21.95 43.33
C ASP A 803 3.70 22.29 42.53
N ILE A 804 3.87 21.65 41.37
CA ILE A 804 5.00 21.84 40.46
C ILE A 804 4.47 22.28 39.09
N LEU A 805 5.01 23.38 38.58
CA LEU A 805 4.59 23.99 37.32
C LEU A 805 5.72 23.87 36.30
N ILE A 806 5.52 23.02 35.28
CA ILE A 806 6.49 22.86 34.18
C ILE A 806 6.02 23.64 32.96
N PHE A 807 6.77 24.67 32.58
CA PHE A 807 6.48 25.49 31.41
C PHE A 807 7.28 24.99 30.20
N ALA A 808 6.61 24.28 29.30
CA ALA A 808 7.17 23.75 28.05
C ALA A 808 6.55 24.43 26.82
N LEU A 809 6.81 25.73 26.70
CA LEU A 809 6.21 26.64 25.71
C LEU A 809 7.25 27.12 24.68
N GLN A 810 6.78 27.73 23.59
CA GLN A 810 7.67 28.53 22.75
C GLN A 810 8.08 29.81 23.49
N PRO A 811 9.31 30.33 23.30
CA PRO A 811 9.81 31.52 23.99
C PRO A 811 8.89 32.73 23.88
N SER A 812 8.27 32.94 22.72
CA SER A 812 7.33 34.04 22.44
C SER A 812 6.06 34.05 23.29
N HIS A 813 5.68 32.91 23.88
CA HIS A 813 4.46 32.78 24.67
C HIS A 813 4.70 32.77 26.18
N MET A 814 5.96 32.61 26.62
CA MET A 814 6.29 32.44 28.04
C MET A 814 5.86 33.64 28.88
N GLU A 815 6.14 34.86 28.41
CA GLU A 815 5.85 36.09 29.13
C GLU A 815 4.34 36.33 29.31
N VAL A 816 3.56 36.09 28.26
CA VAL A 816 2.09 36.19 28.29
C VAL A 816 1.51 35.19 29.29
N VAL A 817 1.89 33.91 29.17
CA VAL A 817 1.34 32.85 30.03
C VAL A 817 1.74 33.05 31.50
N LEU A 818 3.00 33.43 31.78
CA LEU A 818 3.43 33.72 33.15
C LEU A 818 2.67 34.92 33.75
N SER A 819 2.42 35.95 32.96
CA SER A 819 1.66 37.13 33.41
C SER A 819 0.21 36.76 33.73
N ASP A 820 -0.43 35.93 32.90
CA ASP A 820 -1.81 35.47 33.10
C ASP A 820 -1.98 34.65 34.39
N VAL A 821 -0.99 33.82 34.74
CA VAL A 821 -1.07 32.94 35.92
C VAL A 821 -0.44 33.52 37.18
N LYS A 822 0.27 34.66 37.08
CA LYS A 822 1.03 35.29 38.18
C LYS A 822 0.25 35.40 39.48
N SER A 823 -1.01 35.84 39.40
CA SER A 823 -1.89 36.04 40.58
C SER A 823 -2.22 34.75 41.34
N GLN A 824 -1.94 33.59 40.75
CA GLN A 824 -2.26 32.27 41.29
C GLN A 824 -1.01 31.51 41.76
N ILE A 825 0.18 32.02 41.44
CA ILE A 825 1.44 31.47 41.93
C ILE A 825 1.57 31.81 43.41
N LYS A 826 1.67 30.76 44.23
CA LYS A 826 1.93 30.82 45.67
C LYS A 826 3.40 30.55 45.97
N ASP A 827 3.86 31.00 47.13
CA ASP A 827 5.21 30.78 47.64
C ASP A 827 5.61 29.29 47.78
N THR A 828 4.64 28.38 47.79
CA THR A 828 4.86 26.93 47.80
C THR A 828 5.14 26.32 46.42
N HIS A 829 4.85 27.01 45.31
CA HIS A 829 5.00 26.44 43.98
C HIS A 829 6.46 26.36 43.54
N ILE A 830 6.77 25.29 42.81
CA ILE A 830 8.05 25.11 42.13
C ILE A 830 7.86 25.38 40.65
N ILE A 831 8.49 26.44 40.13
CA ILE A 831 8.42 26.81 38.72
C ILE A 831 9.62 26.22 38.00
N ILE A 832 9.37 25.37 37.01
CA ILE A 832 10.40 24.76 36.16
C ILE A 832 10.17 25.22 34.72
N SER A 833 11.08 26.00 34.16
CA SER A 833 11.04 26.40 32.76
C SER A 833 11.91 25.48 31.91
N THR A 834 11.34 24.90 30.85
CA THR A 834 12.10 24.22 29.79
C THR A 834 12.20 25.06 28.52
N VAL A 835 11.93 26.36 28.63
CA VAL A 835 11.87 27.28 27.50
C VAL A 835 13.29 27.74 27.15
N ALA A 836 13.73 27.38 25.95
CA ALA A 836 15.05 27.73 25.45
C ALA A 836 15.21 29.26 25.34
N GLY A 837 16.36 29.78 25.77
CA GLY A 837 16.66 31.23 25.72
C GLY A 837 15.93 32.11 26.76
N PHE A 838 14.95 31.61 27.51
CA PHE A 838 14.25 32.40 28.52
C PHE A 838 14.93 32.29 29.89
N LYS A 839 15.72 33.31 30.25
CA LYS A 839 16.58 33.35 31.44
C LYS A 839 15.80 33.53 32.75
N ILE A 840 16.42 33.15 33.88
CA ILE A 840 15.84 33.23 35.22
C ILE A 840 15.50 34.68 35.59
N ASP A 841 16.38 35.64 35.31
CA ASP A 841 16.17 37.06 35.57
C ASP A 841 14.87 37.59 34.94
N LYS A 842 14.54 37.14 33.73
CA LYS A 842 13.31 37.49 33.02
C LYS A 842 12.08 36.86 33.67
N ILE A 843 12.19 35.63 34.18
CA ILE A 843 11.11 34.99 34.96
C ILE A 843 10.90 35.75 36.27
N GLU A 844 11.99 36.06 36.99
CA GLU A 844 11.97 36.83 38.23
C GLU A 844 11.35 38.22 38.05
N GLY A 845 11.63 38.90 36.94
CA GLY A 845 11.02 40.18 36.59
C GLY A 845 9.49 40.12 36.48
N ILE A 846 8.94 38.95 36.11
CA ILE A 846 7.49 38.76 35.96
C ILE A 846 6.86 38.34 37.29
N ILE A 847 7.34 37.26 37.90
CA ILE A 847 6.67 36.62 39.05
C ILE A 847 7.30 36.92 40.41
N GLY A 848 8.50 37.51 40.44
CA GLY A 848 9.23 37.89 41.65
C GLY A 848 10.34 36.91 42.03
N ARG A 849 11.41 37.43 42.64
CA ARG A 849 12.60 36.68 43.08
C ARG A 849 12.33 35.69 44.22
N ASP A 850 11.29 35.95 45.00
CA ASP A 850 10.91 35.13 46.15
C ASP A 850 10.17 33.85 45.77
N ASN A 851 10.23 33.39 44.51
CA ASN A 851 9.67 32.11 44.08
C ASN A 851 10.77 31.07 43.84
N TYR A 852 10.42 29.79 43.97
CA TYR A 852 11.32 28.69 43.63
C TYR A 852 11.39 28.53 42.10
N ILE A 853 12.37 29.16 41.46
CA ILE A 853 12.51 29.15 40.01
C ILE A 853 13.69 28.28 39.60
N LEU A 854 13.42 27.34 38.69
CA LEU A 854 14.38 26.46 38.08
C LEU A 854 14.25 26.51 36.56
N ARG A 855 15.36 26.23 35.87
CA ARG A 855 15.37 25.93 34.44
C ARG A 855 15.86 24.51 34.26
N ALA A 856 15.25 23.79 33.32
CA ALA A 856 15.64 22.43 32.97
C ALA A 856 15.71 22.29 31.44
N MET A 857 16.75 21.66 30.92
CA MET A 857 16.92 21.39 29.48
C MET A 857 16.94 19.88 29.20
N PRO A 858 15.78 19.21 29.24
CA PRO A 858 15.66 17.81 28.84
C PRO A 858 15.61 17.67 27.31
N ASN A 859 15.74 16.44 26.83
CA ASN A 859 15.57 16.09 25.42
C ASN A 859 14.35 15.19 25.20
N THR A 860 14.03 14.87 23.94
CA THR A 860 12.83 14.09 23.62
C THR A 860 12.88 12.64 24.11
N ALA A 861 14.06 12.08 24.44
CA ALA A 861 14.15 10.75 25.06
C ALA A 861 13.61 10.71 26.49
N ILE A 862 13.24 11.87 27.07
CA ILE A 862 12.51 11.94 28.33
C ILE A 862 11.19 11.15 28.31
N SER A 863 10.59 10.98 27.13
CA SER A 863 9.39 10.16 26.98
C SER A 863 9.57 8.66 27.25
N ILE A 864 10.81 8.18 27.21
CA ILE A 864 11.16 6.77 27.43
C ILE A 864 12.10 6.59 28.64
N GLY A 865 12.20 7.61 29.50
CA GLY A 865 13.03 7.54 30.70
C GLY A 865 14.54 7.54 30.45
N LYS A 866 15.00 8.01 29.28
CA LYS A 866 16.42 8.03 28.88
C LYS A 866 16.92 9.43 28.50
N SER A 867 16.32 10.48 29.07
CA SER A 867 16.76 11.86 28.82
C SER A 867 18.13 12.14 29.42
N MET A 868 18.86 13.08 28.81
CA MET A 868 19.87 13.86 29.52
C MET A 868 19.26 15.21 29.87
N THR A 869 19.28 15.60 31.13
CA THR A 869 18.66 16.86 31.61
C THR A 869 19.66 17.71 32.38
N CYS A 870 19.87 18.95 31.95
CA CYS A 870 20.65 19.91 32.72
C CYS A 870 19.72 20.86 33.48
N ILE A 871 20.00 21.13 34.75
CA ILE A 871 19.20 22.00 35.61
C ILE A 871 20.04 23.13 36.17
N CYS A 872 19.43 24.31 36.34
CA CYS A 872 19.93 25.40 37.17
C CYS A 872 18.76 26.08 37.91
N SER A 873 19.05 26.94 38.89
CA SER A 873 18.02 27.62 39.69
C SER A 873 18.41 29.02 40.10
N ASN A 874 17.42 29.81 40.54
CA ASN A 874 17.68 31.05 41.27
C ASN A 874 18.09 30.76 42.71
N GLU A 875 18.43 31.81 43.48
CA GLU A 875 18.91 31.66 44.87
C GLU A 875 17.90 30.90 45.75
N LYS A 876 16.62 31.27 45.70
CA LYS A 876 15.59 30.57 46.47
C LYS A 876 15.37 29.13 45.97
N GLY A 877 15.44 28.93 44.66
CA GLY A 877 15.29 27.65 43.97
C GLY A 877 16.35 26.61 44.33
N LYS A 878 17.52 27.00 44.85
CA LYS A 878 18.58 26.07 45.33
C LYS A 878 18.02 25.03 46.30
N ASN A 879 17.07 25.44 47.16
CA ASN A 879 16.40 24.57 48.13
C ASN A 879 15.50 23.49 47.49
N ARG A 880 15.22 23.59 46.19
CA ARG A 880 14.34 22.68 45.43
C ARG A 880 15.05 21.95 44.29
N VAL A 881 16.33 22.23 44.05
CA VAL A 881 17.13 21.53 43.01
C VAL A 881 17.16 20.03 43.25
N ALA A 882 17.37 19.57 44.49
CA ALA A 882 17.38 18.14 44.80
C ALA A 882 16.06 17.43 44.43
N LEU A 883 14.93 18.09 44.68
CA LEU A 883 13.60 17.57 44.32
C LEU A 883 13.41 17.54 42.80
N ALA A 884 13.77 18.63 42.10
CA ALA A 884 13.69 18.67 40.64
C ALA A 884 14.59 17.61 39.99
N SER A 885 15.82 17.44 40.49
CA SER A 885 16.72 16.39 40.02
C SER A 885 16.16 14.99 40.29
N ALA A 886 15.52 14.75 41.43
CA ALA A 886 14.87 13.46 41.71
C ALA A 886 13.75 13.15 40.69
N ILE A 887 12.97 14.16 40.29
CA ILE A 887 11.94 14.01 39.25
C ILE A 887 12.58 13.66 37.91
N PHE A 888 13.55 14.46 37.44
CA PHE A 888 14.17 14.22 36.14
C PHE A 888 15.07 12.98 36.10
N ASN A 889 15.61 12.53 37.24
CA ASN A 889 16.36 11.27 37.34
C ASN A 889 15.46 10.03 37.19
N LYS A 890 14.16 10.13 37.50
CA LYS A 890 13.21 9.07 37.09
C LYS A 890 12.97 9.03 35.58
N LEU A 891 13.33 10.11 34.87
CA LEU A 891 13.11 10.27 33.44
C LEU A 891 14.41 10.21 32.61
N GLY A 892 15.54 9.88 33.25
CA GLY A 892 16.86 9.86 32.64
C GLY A 892 17.98 10.22 33.61
N HIS A 893 19.02 10.88 33.14
CA HIS A 893 20.13 11.37 33.95
C HIS A 893 20.10 12.90 34.06
N THR A 894 20.40 13.43 35.24
CA THR A 894 20.34 14.87 35.52
C THR A 894 21.66 15.38 36.09
N ILE A 895 22.13 16.52 35.57
CA ILE A 895 23.26 17.26 36.13
C ILE A 895 22.87 18.71 36.45
N ASN A 896 23.49 19.27 37.49
CA ASN A 896 23.34 20.67 37.85
C ASN A 896 24.47 21.49 37.21
N ILE A 897 24.13 22.58 36.53
CA ILE A 897 25.09 23.46 35.84
C ILE A 897 24.82 24.93 36.17
N SER A 898 25.79 25.81 35.91
CA SER A 898 25.56 27.25 35.97
C SER A 898 24.59 27.68 34.84
N GLU A 899 23.82 28.74 35.08
CA GLU A 899 22.86 29.23 34.07
C GLU A 899 23.55 29.67 32.76
N GLU A 900 24.78 30.17 32.84
CA GLU A 900 25.60 30.57 31.69
C GLU A 900 25.80 29.41 30.70
N LEU A 901 25.82 28.17 31.18
CA LEU A 901 25.99 26.97 30.35
C LEU A 901 24.67 26.41 29.79
N MET A 902 23.51 26.97 30.14
CA MET A 902 22.22 26.42 29.73
C MET A 902 21.97 26.47 28.22
N GLN A 903 22.55 27.45 27.53
CA GLN A 903 22.51 27.50 26.06
C GLN A 903 23.33 26.37 25.45
N SER A 904 24.54 26.14 25.97
CA SER A 904 25.40 25.02 25.57
C SER A 904 24.70 23.67 25.84
N ALA A 905 24.08 23.53 27.01
CA ALA A 905 23.30 22.33 27.36
C ALA A 905 22.09 22.11 26.44
N THR A 906 21.43 23.18 26.00
CA THR A 906 20.35 23.08 25.00
C THR A 906 20.88 22.46 23.71
N VAL A 907 22.05 22.90 23.25
CA VAL A 907 22.65 22.39 22.01
C VAL A 907 23.12 20.95 22.15
N ILE A 908 23.85 20.64 23.22
CA ILE A 908 24.52 19.35 23.42
C ILE A 908 23.51 18.27 23.83
N CYS A 909 22.60 18.58 24.75
CA CYS A 909 21.70 17.60 25.36
C CYS A 909 20.32 17.61 24.68
N ALA A 910 19.68 18.78 24.58
CA ALA A 910 18.29 18.88 24.10
C ALA A 910 18.17 18.65 22.59
N SER A 911 18.76 19.52 21.77
CA SER A 911 18.77 19.34 20.30
C SER A 911 19.80 18.32 19.84
N GLY A 912 20.84 18.07 20.63
CA GLY A 912 21.97 17.20 20.26
C GLY A 912 21.58 15.75 20.01
N ILE A 913 20.45 15.29 20.56
CA ILE A 913 19.89 13.97 20.25
C ILE A 913 19.64 13.77 18.74
N ALA A 914 19.31 14.84 18.00
CA ALA A 914 19.13 14.78 16.56
C ALA A 914 20.45 14.52 15.81
N PHE A 915 21.59 15.02 16.31
CA PHE A 915 22.90 14.75 15.74
C PHE A 915 23.26 13.26 15.88
N TRP A 916 22.98 12.66 17.03
CA TRP A 916 23.15 11.22 17.25
C TRP A 916 22.25 10.38 16.33
N MET A 917 20.98 10.77 16.13
CA MET A 917 20.10 10.09 15.17
C MET A 917 20.61 10.19 13.72
N ARG A 918 21.28 11.28 13.35
CA ARG A 918 21.92 11.44 12.03
C ARG A 918 23.12 10.50 11.88
N LEU A 919 23.92 10.31 12.93
CA LEU A 919 25.01 9.35 12.94
C LEU A 919 24.49 7.91 12.81
N ILE A 920 23.47 7.52 13.59
CA ILE A 920 22.84 6.19 13.49
C ILE A 920 22.31 5.93 12.08
N ARG A 921 21.66 6.93 11.46
CA ARG A 921 21.20 6.83 10.06
C ARG A 921 22.37 6.66 9.08
N ALA A 922 23.46 7.40 9.25
CA ALA A 922 24.65 7.27 8.40
C ALA A 922 25.27 5.88 8.54
N THR A 923 25.37 5.34 9.76
CA THR A 923 25.83 3.97 10.02
C THR A 923 24.90 2.94 9.40
N THR A 924 23.57 3.14 9.49
CA THR A 924 22.57 2.29 8.83
C THR A 924 22.78 2.28 7.31
N GLN A 925 23.02 3.44 6.70
CA GLN A 925 23.32 3.54 5.27
C GLN A 925 24.63 2.85 4.90
N GLY A 926 25.66 2.95 5.75
CA GLY A 926 26.90 2.20 5.60
C GLY A 926 26.67 0.69 5.63
N ALA A 927 25.90 0.19 6.60
CA ALA A 927 25.54 -1.23 6.69
C ALA A 927 24.72 -1.71 5.47
N VAL A 928 23.80 -0.90 4.95
CA VAL A 928 23.09 -1.19 3.69
C VAL A 928 24.06 -1.27 2.50
N GLN A 929 25.05 -0.38 2.44
CA GLN A 929 26.09 -0.44 1.40
C GLN A 929 26.97 -1.70 1.52
N LEU A 930 27.11 -2.24 2.73
CA LEU A 930 27.81 -3.48 3.02
C LEU A 930 26.94 -4.74 2.80
N GLY A 931 25.70 -4.59 2.33
CA GLY A 931 24.84 -5.69 1.92
C GLY A 931 23.79 -6.13 2.94
N PHE A 932 23.63 -5.43 4.07
CA PHE A 932 22.56 -5.72 5.03
C PHE A 932 21.22 -5.15 4.54
N GLU A 933 20.13 -5.90 4.76
CA GLU A 933 18.77 -5.41 4.54
C GLU A 933 18.47 -4.19 5.43
N ALA A 934 17.62 -3.28 4.97
CA ALA A 934 17.45 -1.97 5.62
C ALA A 934 16.98 -2.05 7.08
N ARG A 935 16.17 -3.07 7.42
CA ARG A 935 15.70 -3.31 8.78
C ARG A 935 16.84 -3.78 9.68
N ASP A 936 17.58 -4.80 9.22
CA ASP A 936 18.68 -5.40 9.98
C ASP A 936 19.83 -4.40 10.14
N ALA A 937 20.13 -3.62 9.10
CA ALA A 937 21.10 -2.53 9.13
C ALA A 937 20.76 -1.46 10.19
N GLN A 938 19.47 -1.14 10.34
CA GLN A 938 19.00 -0.20 11.36
C GLN A 938 19.12 -0.79 12.76
N GLU A 939 18.77 -2.07 12.92
CA GLU A 939 18.89 -2.78 14.20
C GLU A 939 20.35 -2.86 14.65
N LEU A 940 21.26 -3.25 13.75
CA LEU A 940 22.71 -3.26 13.99
C LEU A 940 23.21 -1.87 14.42
N ALA A 941 22.89 -0.82 13.67
CA ALA A 941 23.36 0.54 13.96
C ALA A 941 22.86 1.06 15.33
N VAL A 942 21.59 0.82 15.66
CA VAL A 942 21.00 1.27 16.94
C VAL A 942 21.60 0.52 18.12
N HIS A 943 21.71 -0.81 18.05
CA HIS A 943 22.23 -1.61 19.15
C HIS A 943 23.74 -1.42 19.37
N THR A 944 24.52 -1.25 18.30
CA THR A 944 25.95 -0.91 18.42
C THR A 944 26.14 0.48 19.05
N CYS A 945 25.34 1.47 18.66
CA CYS A 945 25.39 2.81 19.27
C CYS A 945 25.03 2.77 20.76
N LEU A 946 23.97 2.04 21.12
CA LEU A 946 23.58 1.83 22.52
C LEU A 946 24.73 1.19 23.30
N GLY A 947 25.31 0.09 22.79
CA GLY A 947 26.43 -0.62 23.43
C GLY A 947 27.66 0.28 23.65
N ALA A 948 28.04 1.08 22.65
CA ALA A 948 29.16 2.02 22.78
C ALA A 948 28.90 3.08 23.88
N SER A 949 27.68 3.64 23.94
CA SER A 949 27.32 4.60 24.98
C SER A 949 27.24 3.99 26.37
N SER A 950 26.66 2.79 26.50
CA SER A 950 26.59 2.04 27.76
C SER A 950 27.97 1.69 28.29
N LEU A 951 28.89 1.27 27.41
CA LEU A 951 30.25 0.93 27.78
C LEU A 951 30.97 2.13 28.43
N LEU A 952 30.84 3.33 27.87
CA LEU A 952 31.44 4.54 28.45
C LEU A 952 30.82 4.96 29.78
N ILE A 953 29.50 4.76 29.94
CA ILE A 953 28.80 5.04 31.20
C ILE A 953 29.24 4.08 32.29
N GLU A 954 29.37 2.79 32.00
CA GLU A 954 29.70 1.76 32.99
C GLU A 954 31.19 1.72 33.33
N SER A 955 32.06 1.99 32.35
CA SER A 955 33.51 1.93 32.55
C SER A 955 34.11 3.24 33.05
N GLU A 956 33.38 4.36 32.92
CA GLU A 956 33.85 5.73 33.17
C GLU A 956 35.20 6.06 32.50
N SER A 957 35.53 5.34 31.43
CA SER A 957 36.81 5.47 30.74
C SER A 957 36.78 6.53 29.64
N HIS A 958 37.96 7.06 29.31
CA HIS A 958 38.09 7.99 28.18
C HIS A 958 37.76 7.26 26.86
N PRO A 959 36.98 7.84 25.93
CA PRO A 959 36.60 7.18 24.68
C PRO A 959 37.76 6.58 23.87
N GLU A 960 38.88 7.31 23.74
CA GLU A 960 40.10 6.80 23.07
C GLU A 960 40.61 5.49 23.66
N LYS A 961 40.46 5.27 24.98
CA LYS A 961 40.90 4.03 25.63
C LYS A 961 40.03 2.84 25.24
N GLU A 962 38.73 3.03 25.00
CA GLU A 962 37.86 1.97 24.49
C GLU A 962 38.03 1.76 22.98
N ILE A 963 38.31 2.84 22.24
CA ILE A 963 38.67 2.77 20.81
C ILE A 963 39.95 1.96 20.61
N ASP A 964 40.99 2.21 21.41
CA ASP A 964 42.26 1.47 21.35
C ASP A 964 42.07 -0.04 21.55
N LYS A 965 41.13 -0.46 22.43
CA LYS A 965 40.85 -1.89 22.68
C LYS A 965 40.28 -2.61 21.46
N VAL A 966 39.63 -1.90 20.54
CA VAL A 966 39.03 -2.45 19.30
C VAL A 966 39.82 -2.07 18.05
N THR A 967 40.96 -1.40 18.21
CA THR A 967 41.82 -0.92 17.13
C THR A 967 43.14 -1.68 17.11
N THR A 968 43.36 -2.48 16.07
CA THR A 968 44.59 -3.25 15.88
C THR A 968 45.46 -2.67 14.76
N PRO A 969 46.81 -2.77 14.85
CA PRO A 969 47.69 -2.35 13.75
C PRO A 969 47.33 -3.06 12.45
N ARG A 970 47.12 -2.30 11.37
CA ARG A 970 46.67 -2.78 10.04
C ARG A 970 45.28 -3.43 10.02
N GLY A 971 44.46 -3.25 11.06
CA GLY A 971 43.10 -3.76 11.13
C GLY A 971 42.08 -2.92 10.35
N CYS A 972 40.87 -3.45 10.15
CA CYS A 972 39.78 -2.72 9.48
C CYS A 972 39.29 -1.50 10.29
N THR A 973 39.35 -1.55 11.62
CA THR A 973 38.93 -0.44 12.49
C THR A 973 39.78 0.82 12.29
N ILE A 974 41.11 0.69 12.25
CA ILE A 974 42.00 1.85 12.10
C ILE A 974 41.85 2.52 10.73
N GLU A 975 41.64 1.73 9.66
CA GLU A 975 41.38 2.26 8.31
C GLU A 975 40.05 3.03 8.28
N GLY A 976 39.00 2.47 8.89
CA GLY A 976 37.69 3.11 8.98
C GLY A 976 37.71 4.43 9.76
N LEU A 977 38.37 4.47 10.91
CA LEU A 977 38.51 5.69 11.74
C LEU A 977 39.28 6.79 10.99
N ASN A 978 40.37 6.43 10.31
CA ASN A 978 41.16 7.37 9.52
C ASN A 978 40.37 7.97 8.35
N GLU A 979 39.60 7.17 7.62
CA GLU A 979 38.76 7.68 6.52
C GLU A 979 37.65 8.60 7.05
N MET A 980 37.04 8.28 8.20
CA MET A 980 36.03 9.13 8.83
C MET A 980 36.61 10.50 9.22
N GLU A 981 37.80 10.53 9.82
CA GLU A 981 38.47 11.77 10.18
C GLU A 981 38.98 12.54 8.95
N PHE A 982 39.49 11.85 7.93
CA PHE A 982 39.88 12.46 6.66
C PHE A 982 38.69 13.16 5.97
N ARG A 983 37.49 12.59 6.07
CA ARG A 983 36.23 13.20 5.60
C ARG A 983 35.67 14.26 6.55
N GLY A 984 36.32 14.51 7.67
CA GLY A 984 36.00 15.59 8.60
C GLY A 984 34.85 15.27 9.54
N LEU A 985 34.65 14.02 9.98
CA LEU A 985 33.58 13.63 10.90
C LEU A 985 33.57 14.50 12.18
N SER A 986 34.69 14.54 12.90
CA SER A 986 34.82 15.35 14.11
C SER A 986 34.62 16.84 13.84
N SER A 987 35.19 17.34 12.73
CA SER A 987 35.02 18.74 12.31
C SER A 987 33.55 19.10 12.04
N ALA A 988 32.82 18.25 11.32
CA ALA A 988 31.42 18.46 10.99
C ALA A 988 30.54 18.49 12.26
N LEU A 989 30.79 17.60 13.22
CA LEU A 989 30.03 17.58 14.48
C LEU A 989 30.32 18.82 15.34
N VAL A 990 31.59 19.19 15.50
CA VAL A 990 32.00 20.37 16.27
C VAL A 990 31.45 21.66 15.65
N CYS A 991 31.57 21.82 14.32
CA CYS A 991 31.03 22.99 13.62
C CYS A 991 29.50 23.06 13.71
N GLY A 992 28.81 21.92 13.62
CA GLY A 992 27.35 21.86 13.79
C GLY A 992 26.90 22.28 15.20
N ILE A 993 27.63 21.84 16.23
CA ILE A 993 27.39 22.25 17.63
C ILE A 993 27.63 23.76 17.79
N LYS A 994 28.76 24.29 17.28
CA LYS A 994 29.07 25.73 17.35
C LYS A 994 28.03 26.59 16.63
N ALA A 995 27.64 26.23 15.41
CA ALA A 995 26.62 26.95 14.66
C ALA A 995 25.26 26.95 15.38
N SER A 996 24.90 25.83 16.03
CA SER A 996 23.68 25.73 16.84
C SER A 996 23.77 26.60 18.09
N TYR A 997 24.95 26.70 18.70
CA TYR A 997 25.21 27.55 19.86
C TYR A 997 25.12 29.05 19.51
N GLU A 998 25.71 29.46 18.39
CA GLU A 998 25.57 30.83 17.87
C GLU A 998 24.10 31.17 17.65
N LYS A 999 23.34 30.23 17.05
CA LYS A 999 21.92 30.46 16.77
C LYS A 999 21.06 30.59 18.04
N ILE A 1000 21.29 29.77 19.06
CA ILE A 1000 20.53 29.89 20.32
C ILE A 1000 20.93 31.13 21.13
N THR A 1001 22.17 31.60 20.94
CA THR A 1001 22.65 32.86 21.51
C THR A 1001 21.90 34.04 20.91
N ASP A 1002 21.71 34.07 19.58
CA ASP A 1002 20.89 35.09 18.90
C ASP A 1002 19.44 35.09 19.37
N ILE A 1003 18.86 33.91 19.65
CA ILE A 1003 17.47 33.77 20.10
C ILE A 1003 17.30 34.27 21.54
N SER A 1004 18.30 34.07 22.39
CA SER A 1004 18.30 34.49 23.81
C SER A 1004 18.54 35.99 23.99
N ASN A 1005 19.20 36.63 23.02
CA ASN A 1005 19.46 38.06 23.02
C ASN A 1005 18.29 38.89 22.44
N LYS A 1006 17.24 38.23 21.94
CA LYS A 1006 15.97 38.83 21.49
C LYS A 1006 14.88 38.60 22.53
#